data_AF-A0A812XDW3-F1
#
_entry.id   AF-A0A812XDW3-F1
#
_cell.length_a   1.000
_cell.length_b   1.000
_cell.length_c   1.000
_cell.angle_alpha   90.00
_cell.angle_beta   90.00
_cell.angle_gamma   90.00
#
_symmetry.space_group_name_H-M   'P 1'
#
loop_
_entity.id
_entity.type
_entity.pdbx_description
1 polymer ?
#
loop_
_entity_poly.entity_id
_entity_poly.type
_entity_poly.pdbx_seq_one_letter_code
_entity_poly.pdbx_strand_id
1 'polypeptide(L)'
;MNATRVRHLENALNLFDKTRKTEAPALPLDLFLRRYFQAHKFLDEKDRAWIADKTYEMHRWRGLIDHLTPQPHNWVRERFVLSYVCLHALKQPLVLLQASPMTRLIQLKTSSGGLMSIARGYSHVDSWIIEPQVQAALHAEHEQKTGSFKIRGAIHAIGLSSADYIVTQSSGNHAQAIALGSKILGKKAIVVMPEDSPSVKVSAVRDTYGAEVRFCRPTQEAREAMSAEIVADLRLQHGADKAEEIHPNQDIRVVNGQGSVALELLEQQPDLDAIVVSIGGGGLISGIATYVKSVNKAIKVIGAEPERARSAFMSKQAGKLVKNPPNTVIDTIADSVKSSLGPTTYPVVQDLVDDVFTATEQEIEDATKFTLERAKQVIEPGCGVAVAVATSKQLYDRYPELQKIGVVLCGGVSAARSTFFMGDRWRAQSQNKKLPHHVRCSFPSELFKRMEDNVGTKVAVELCEILNEPAMTFLRVNTSRISRDKVFTFLSSRSVPVEKTQNSQMGLLLTSKQNLLEVPEYKLGGCFIPEMGQEGRRVGGGRFLLSKMLGSGSFGQIYIAKDSEQGDRDVALKLEVKDTKHPQLIYEAKLLKLLQGSPGVAEIFYFGFEEDFAVMAMELMGPSLEDVFNLCKRKLSLKSTLMLADQLLLRIEHFHNRHYIHRDIKPDNFLIGRGQKSNLVYIIDFGLAKKYRNPETLVHGPYRENKNLTGTARYASLNAHLGIEQSRRDDLEAIGFVLIYFLKGSLPWQGIKAEGKHDKYAAIMEMKIKMSFTELCQGLPEEFATFLSYARHLSFDEDPDYRYMRWLFKSLYHREGFRNDGCFDWNVVRARPASEVAERREARLRKMSASVVASQPSDRAADDVVLSFRSSN
;
A
#
# COMPACT_ATOMS: atom_id res chain seq x y z
N MET A 1 -13.10 19.76 -64.73
CA MET A 1 -14.12 19.35 -63.74
C MET A 1 -15.47 19.29 -64.43
N ASN A 2 -16.26 18.24 -64.20
CA ASN A 2 -17.61 18.12 -64.78
C ASN A 2 -18.48 19.28 -64.26
N ALA A 3 -18.93 20.16 -65.17
CA ALA A 3 -19.70 21.36 -64.84
C ALA A 3 -20.97 21.05 -64.04
N THR A 4 -21.54 19.87 -64.24
CA THR A 4 -22.73 19.39 -63.53
C THR A 4 -22.42 19.08 -62.06
N ARG A 5 -21.28 18.45 -61.74
CA ARG A 5 -20.91 18.10 -60.35
C ARG A 5 -20.67 19.33 -59.48
N VAL A 6 -20.01 20.33 -60.06
CA VAL A 6 -19.63 21.57 -59.35
C VAL A 6 -20.88 22.38 -59.00
N ARG A 7 -21.80 22.51 -59.96
CA ARG A 7 -23.05 23.24 -59.76
C ARG A 7 -23.93 22.61 -58.68
N HIS A 8 -23.92 21.27 -58.58
CA HIS A 8 -24.65 20.57 -57.53
C HIS A 8 -23.97 20.62 -56.16
N LEU A 9 -22.64 20.75 -56.10
CA LEU A 9 -21.92 20.98 -54.85
C LEU A 9 -22.19 22.38 -54.29
N GLU A 10 -22.10 23.42 -55.12
CA GLU A 10 -22.43 24.80 -54.70
C GLU A 10 -23.87 24.93 -54.22
N ASN A 11 -24.81 24.32 -54.95
CA ASN A 11 -26.22 24.33 -54.55
C ASN A 11 -26.46 23.56 -53.24
N ALA A 12 -25.78 22.42 -53.01
CA ALA A 12 -25.90 21.67 -51.76
C ALA A 12 -25.39 22.50 -50.56
N LEU A 13 -24.23 23.15 -50.69
CA LEU A 13 -23.65 23.96 -49.63
C LEU A 13 -24.50 25.20 -49.31
N ASN A 14 -24.93 25.95 -50.32
CA ASN A 14 -25.75 27.16 -50.13
C ASN A 14 -27.12 26.85 -49.54
N LEU A 15 -27.76 25.77 -49.99
CA LEU A 15 -29.08 25.38 -49.49
C LEU A 15 -28.98 24.85 -48.05
N PHE A 16 -27.90 24.12 -47.74
CA PHE A 16 -27.64 23.67 -46.38
C PHE A 16 -27.46 24.84 -45.42
N ASP A 17 -26.55 25.78 -45.73
CA ASP A 17 -26.30 26.96 -44.89
C ASP A 17 -27.56 27.83 -44.72
N LYS A 18 -28.41 27.96 -45.76
CA LYS A 18 -29.73 28.63 -45.63
C LYS A 18 -30.66 27.88 -44.68
N THR A 19 -30.81 26.56 -44.85
CA THR A 19 -31.69 25.75 -43.97
C THR A 19 -31.23 25.76 -42.51
N ARG A 20 -29.92 25.91 -42.24
CA ARG A 20 -29.44 26.05 -40.85
C ARG A 20 -29.77 27.40 -40.20
N LYS A 21 -29.94 28.47 -40.98
CA LYS A 21 -30.18 29.83 -40.46
C LYS A 21 -31.65 30.15 -40.22
N THR A 22 -32.56 29.57 -41.01
CA THR A 22 -34.00 29.94 -40.99
C THR A 22 -34.89 28.89 -40.33
N GLU A 23 -34.44 27.63 -40.23
CA GLU A 23 -35.20 26.58 -39.58
C GLU A 23 -34.45 26.07 -38.34
N ALA A 24 -35.12 26.14 -37.18
CA ALA A 24 -34.64 25.54 -35.95
C ALA A 24 -35.41 24.22 -35.71
N PRO A 25 -34.72 23.06 -35.67
CA PRO A 25 -33.27 22.88 -35.76
C PRO A 25 -32.78 22.57 -37.18
N ALA A 26 -31.63 23.16 -37.52
CA ALA A 26 -30.81 22.88 -38.70
C ALA A 26 -30.64 21.37 -38.97
N LEU A 27 -30.97 20.92 -40.19
CA LEU A 27 -30.82 19.50 -40.57
C LEU A 27 -29.35 19.04 -40.47
N PRO A 28 -29.06 17.79 -40.08
CA PRO A 28 -27.70 17.23 -40.16
C PRO A 28 -27.23 17.11 -41.61
N LEU A 29 -25.94 17.36 -41.88
CA LEU A 29 -25.40 17.43 -43.25
C LEU A 29 -25.58 16.12 -44.02
N ASP A 30 -25.50 14.99 -43.34
CA ASP A 30 -25.67 13.62 -43.83
C ASP A 30 -27.10 13.37 -44.31
N LEU A 31 -28.05 13.82 -43.48
CA LEU A 31 -29.47 13.73 -43.74
C LEU A 31 -29.89 14.74 -44.81
N PHE A 32 -29.26 15.92 -44.83
CA PHE A 32 -29.47 16.92 -45.85
C PHE A 32 -28.94 16.44 -47.19
N LEU A 33 -27.72 15.91 -47.26
CA LEU A 33 -27.14 15.36 -48.49
C LEU A 33 -27.91 14.13 -48.94
N ARG A 34 -28.34 13.25 -48.02
CA ARG A 34 -29.25 12.15 -48.37
C ARG A 34 -30.57 12.65 -48.94
N ARG A 35 -31.19 13.68 -48.36
CA ARG A 35 -32.42 14.28 -48.89
C ARG A 35 -32.18 15.00 -50.21
N TYR A 36 -31.09 15.74 -50.33
CA TYR A 36 -30.65 16.44 -51.53
C TYR A 36 -30.43 15.44 -52.67
N PHE A 37 -29.78 14.31 -52.41
CA PHE A 37 -29.60 13.25 -53.39
C PHE A 37 -30.85 12.38 -53.61
N GLN A 38 -31.74 12.26 -52.63
CA GLN A 38 -33.08 11.68 -52.81
C GLN A 38 -33.98 12.58 -53.66
N ALA A 39 -33.79 13.91 -53.65
CA ALA A 39 -34.47 14.85 -54.53
C ALA A 39 -33.80 14.95 -55.92
N HIS A 40 -32.49 14.71 -56.02
CA HIS A 40 -31.72 14.77 -57.26
C HIS A 40 -31.23 13.38 -57.72
N LYS A 41 -32.18 12.45 -57.90
CA LYS A 41 -31.93 11.02 -58.16
C LYS A 41 -31.24 10.70 -59.50
N PHE A 42 -31.09 11.67 -60.40
CA PHE A 42 -30.42 11.49 -61.69
C PHE A 42 -28.89 11.58 -61.60
N LEU A 43 -28.34 12.11 -60.49
CA LEU A 43 -26.90 12.07 -60.25
C LEU A 43 -26.45 10.63 -60.02
N ASP A 44 -25.36 10.18 -60.64
CA ASP A 44 -24.87 8.82 -60.45
C ASP A 44 -24.10 8.66 -59.13
N GLU A 45 -23.78 7.41 -58.78
CA GLU A 45 -23.19 7.07 -57.49
C GLU A 45 -21.77 7.64 -57.31
N LYS A 46 -20.98 7.76 -58.39
CA LYS A 46 -19.64 8.35 -58.35
C LYS A 46 -19.70 9.87 -58.19
N ASP A 47 -20.68 10.52 -58.80
CA ASP A 47 -20.93 11.96 -58.67
C ASP A 47 -21.42 12.31 -57.26
N ARG A 48 -22.34 11.51 -56.70
CA ARG A 48 -22.85 11.69 -55.33
C ARG A 48 -21.79 11.46 -54.26
N ALA A 49 -20.98 10.41 -54.41
CA ALA A 49 -19.89 10.14 -53.48
C ALA A 49 -18.87 11.29 -53.48
N TRP A 50 -18.52 11.79 -54.67
CA TRP A 50 -17.56 12.90 -54.81
C TRP A 50 -18.10 14.22 -54.22
N ILE A 51 -19.38 14.56 -54.46
CA ILE A 51 -20.02 15.75 -53.89
C ILE A 51 -20.19 15.61 -52.38
N ALA A 52 -20.59 14.45 -51.86
CA ALA A 52 -20.73 14.22 -50.43
C ALA A 52 -19.39 14.37 -49.70
N ASP A 53 -18.35 13.72 -50.23
CA ASP A 53 -17.00 13.75 -49.66
C ASP A 53 -16.46 15.20 -49.57
N LYS A 54 -16.56 15.99 -50.66
CA LYS A 54 -16.11 17.39 -50.66
C LYS A 54 -16.97 18.33 -49.79
N THR A 55 -18.26 18.02 -49.61
CA THR A 55 -19.14 18.78 -48.70
C THR A 55 -18.80 18.50 -47.22
N TYR A 56 -18.50 17.24 -46.87
CA TYR A 56 -18.03 16.88 -45.52
C TYR A 56 -16.66 17.47 -45.19
N GLU A 57 -15.74 17.44 -46.15
CA GLU A 57 -14.40 17.96 -45.97
C GLU A 57 -14.43 19.47 -45.70
N MET A 58 -15.17 20.25 -46.49
CA MET A 58 -15.30 21.70 -46.32
C MET A 58 -16.00 22.11 -45.01
N HIS A 59 -17.03 21.37 -44.55
CA HIS A 59 -17.68 21.66 -43.26
C HIS A 59 -16.86 21.23 -42.04
N ARG A 60 -16.01 20.19 -42.15
CA ARG A 60 -15.07 19.77 -41.11
C ARG A 60 -14.03 20.86 -40.82
N TRP A 61 -13.52 21.53 -41.85
CA TRP A 61 -12.56 22.64 -41.68
C TRP A 61 -13.22 23.96 -41.20
N ARG A 62 -14.50 24.19 -41.52
CA ARG A 62 -15.22 25.40 -41.07
C ARG A 62 -15.41 25.47 -39.56
N GLY A 63 -15.65 24.33 -38.90
CA GLY A 63 -15.72 24.27 -37.43
C GLY A 63 -14.38 24.58 -36.72
N LEU A 64 -13.26 24.38 -37.42
CA LEU A 64 -11.92 24.79 -36.96
C LEU A 64 -11.69 26.30 -37.12
N ILE A 65 -12.22 26.89 -38.21
CA ILE A 65 -12.17 28.34 -38.45
C ILE A 65 -13.12 29.08 -37.49
N ASP A 66 -14.29 28.52 -37.18
CA ASP A 66 -15.25 29.03 -36.18
C ASP A 66 -14.74 28.91 -34.72
N HIS A 67 -13.72 28.07 -34.48
CA HIS A 67 -12.96 28.00 -33.23
C HIS A 67 -11.86 29.09 -33.15
N LEU A 68 -11.40 29.60 -34.30
CA LEU A 68 -10.40 30.66 -34.41
C LEU A 68 -11.01 32.08 -34.49
N THR A 69 -12.34 32.20 -34.47
CA THR A 69 -13.06 33.48 -34.51
C THR A 69 -14.09 33.56 -33.38
N PRO A 70 -14.31 34.72 -32.72
CA PRO A 70 -15.11 34.77 -31.49
C PRO A 70 -16.63 34.63 -31.75
N GLN A 71 -17.33 33.98 -30.83
CA GLN A 71 -18.71 33.48 -30.98
C GLN A 71 -19.77 34.46 -30.45
N PRO A 72 -20.95 34.61 -31.11
CA PRO A 72 -22.05 35.37 -30.55
C PRO A 72 -23.05 34.52 -29.75
N HIS A 73 -23.81 35.24 -28.94
CA HIS A 73 -24.50 34.84 -27.73
C HIS A 73 -25.86 34.14 -27.94
N ASN A 74 -26.18 33.29 -26.95
CA ASN A 74 -27.49 32.77 -26.54
C ASN A 74 -27.87 31.37 -27.07
N TRP A 75 -28.21 30.43 -26.16
CA TRP A 75 -29.45 29.61 -26.21
C TRP A 75 -29.62 28.59 -25.06
N VAL A 76 -30.89 28.36 -24.69
CA VAL A 76 -31.43 27.60 -23.53
C VAL A 76 -32.66 26.76 -24.01
N ARG A 77 -32.85 25.50 -23.55
CA ARG A 77 -34.12 24.81 -23.14
C ARG A 77 -34.27 23.27 -23.36
N GLU A 78 -33.42 22.54 -24.08
CA GLU A 78 -33.66 21.09 -24.40
C GLU A 78 -33.01 20.03 -23.44
N ARG A 79 -33.00 20.28 -22.14
CA ARG A 79 -31.98 19.68 -21.24
C ARG A 79 -32.19 18.26 -20.65
N PHE A 80 -33.22 17.48 -21.01
CA PHE A 80 -33.43 16.15 -20.37
C PHE A 80 -33.10 14.90 -21.21
N VAL A 81 -33.14 14.96 -22.56
CA VAL A 81 -32.86 13.80 -23.43
C VAL A 81 -31.54 13.95 -24.20
N LEU A 82 -31.18 15.18 -24.58
CA LEU A 82 -29.97 15.48 -25.36
C LEU A 82 -28.68 15.53 -24.53
N SER A 83 -28.78 15.60 -23.20
CA SER A 83 -27.63 15.48 -22.30
C SER A 83 -27.05 14.05 -22.25
N TYR A 84 -27.71 13.06 -22.85
CA TYR A 84 -27.28 11.65 -22.86
C TYR A 84 -26.48 11.24 -24.12
N VAL A 85 -26.71 11.86 -25.29
CA VAL A 85 -25.86 11.61 -26.49
C VAL A 85 -24.44 12.16 -26.29
N CYS A 86 -24.29 13.14 -25.40
CA CYS A 86 -22.99 13.69 -25.02
C CYS A 86 -22.11 12.75 -24.19
N LEU A 87 -22.62 11.65 -23.61
CA LEU A 87 -21.76 10.65 -22.96
C LEU A 87 -20.85 9.89 -23.95
N HIS A 88 -21.22 9.85 -25.23
CA HIS A 88 -20.35 9.33 -26.30
C HIS A 88 -19.53 10.43 -27.00
N ALA A 89 -19.99 11.69 -26.97
CA ALA A 89 -19.36 12.80 -27.68
C ALA A 89 -18.44 13.70 -26.82
N LEU A 90 -18.50 13.62 -25.48
CA LEU A 90 -17.64 14.40 -24.58
C LEU A 90 -16.31 13.66 -24.30
N LYS A 91 -15.43 13.55 -25.29
CA LYS A 91 -14.08 13.01 -25.11
C LYS A 91 -13.10 13.92 -24.33
N GLN A 92 -13.56 15.04 -23.77
CA GLN A 92 -12.65 16.00 -23.13
C GLN A 92 -12.74 16.01 -21.58
N PRO A 93 -13.87 15.69 -20.90
CA PRO A 93 -13.86 15.42 -19.46
C PRO A 93 -13.68 13.93 -19.11
N LEU A 94 -13.99 13.00 -20.04
CA LEU A 94 -13.92 11.54 -19.80
C LEU A 94 -12.50 10.97 -19.68
N VAL A 95 -11.49 11.69 -20.18
CA VAL A 95 -10.07 11.30 -20.03
C VAL A 95 -9.61 11.36 -18.56
N LEU A 96 -10.25 12.18 -17.72
CA LEU A 96 -10.01 12.23 -16.28
C LEU A 96 -10.78 11.15 -15.49
N LEU A 97 -11.86 10.62 -16.06
CA LEU A 97 -12.69 9.54 -15.48
C LEU A 97 -12.13 8.14 -15.81
N GLN A 98 -11.43 7.97 -16.94
CA GLN A 98 -10.76 6.72 -17.32
C GLN A 98 -9.40 6.49 -16.62
N ALA A 99 -8.97 7.41 -15.74
CA ALA A 99 -7.72 7.28 -15.00
C ALA A 99 -7.90 6.58 -13.63
N SER A 100 -8.25 5.29 -13.66
CA SER A 100 -8.02 4.36 -12.55
C SER A 100 -7.88 2.91 -13.07
N PRO A 101 -6.79 2.18 -12.79
CA PRO A 101 -6.66 0.75 -13.12
C PRO A 101 -7.36 -0.19 -12.13
N MET A 102 -8.19 0.29 -11.19
CA MET A 102 -8.69 -0.49 -10.05
C MET A 102 -10.15 -0.97 -10.18
N THR A 103 -10.58 -1.41 -11.36
CA THR A 103 -11.80 -2.23 -11.44
C THR A 103 -11.41 -3.70 -11.31
N ARG A 104 -11.64 -4.31 -10.14
CA ARG A 104 -11.43 -5.75 -9.92
C ARG A 104 -12.75 -6.49 -10.00
N LEU A 105 -12.93 -7.23 -11.08
CA LEU A 105 -14.02 -8.19 -11.19
C LEU A 105 -13.68 -9.44 -10.38
N ILE A 106 -14.48 -9.73 -9.35
CA ILE A 106 -14.39 -10.98 -8.59
C ILE A 106 -15.60 -11.83 -8.94
N GLN A 107 -15.37 -13.04 -9.43
CA GLN A 107 -16.42 -14.01 -9.72
C GLN A 107 -16.71 -14.87 -8.49
N LEU A 108 -17.96 -14.84 -8.05
CA LEU A 108 -18.48 -15.67 -6.97
C LEU A 108 -19.54 -16.64 -7.52
N LYS A 109 -19.60 -17.86 -6.98
CA LYS A 109 -20.64 -18.86 -7.28
C LYS A 109 -21.59 -18.97 -6.10
N THR A 110 -22.87 -18.66 -6.28
CA THR A 110 -23.91 -18.83 -5.23
C THR A 110 -24.30 -20.30 -5.13
N SER A 111 -24.47 -20.87 -3.93
CA SER A 111 -25.15 -22.17 -3.73
C SER A 111 -26.66 -21.97 -3.60
N SER A 112 -27.44 -22.93 -4.11
CA SER A 112 -28.90 -22.95 -3.94
C SER A 112 -29.27 -22.99 -2.45
N GLY A 113 -29.66 -21.85 -1.88
CA GLY A 113 -30.13 -21.74 -0.50
C GLY A 113 -29.18 -21.10 0.52
N GLY A 114 -28.04 -20.51 0.12
CA GLY A 114 -27.25 -19.65 1.01
C GLY A 114 -25.75 -19.94 1.03
N LEU A 115 -24.98 -18.84 1.03
CA LEU A 115 -23.51 -18.66 1.03
C LEU A 115 -22.76 -18.90 -0.29
N MET A 116 -22.11 -17.84 -0.83
CA MET A 116 -21.31 -17.96 -2.06
C MET A 116 -19.93 -18.62 -1.82
N SER A 117 -19.39 -19.25 -2.87
CA SER A 117 -18.03 -19.81 -2.95
C SER A 117 -17.19 -19.08 -4.02
N ILE A 118 -15.86 -19.10 -3.88
CA ILE A 118 -14.93 -18.42 -4.80
C ILE A 118 -14.37 -19.44 -5.79
N ALA A 119 -14.61 -19.26 -7.08
CA ALA A 119 -13.89 -20.00 -8.12
C ALA A 119 -12.51 -19.34 -8.36
N ARG A 120 -11.41 -20.07 -8.13
CA ARG A 120 -10.08 -19.63 -8.58
C ARG A 120 -9.94 -19.98 -10.06
N GLY A 121 -9.90 -18.97 -10.92
CA GLY A 121 -9.57 -19.15 -12.33
C GLY A 121 -8.10 -19.56 -12.50
N TYR A 122 -7.86 -20.86 -12.68
CA TYR A 122 -6.75 -21.39 -13.46
C TYR A 122 -7.28 -22.54 -14.32
N SER A 123 -6.99 -22.48 -15.60
CA SER A 123 -7.21 -23.56 -16.56
C SER A 123 -6.39 -24.79 -16.17
N HIS A 124 -7.04 -25.86 -15.72
CA HIS A 124 -6.92 -27.24 -16.20
C HIS A 124 -7.74 -28.20 -15.31
N VAL A 125 -8.24 -29.24 -15.98
CA VAL A 125 -9.27 -30.24 -15.64
C VAL A 125 -8.87 -31.08 -14.42
N ASP A 126 -9.80 -31.33 -13.49
CA ASP A 126 -10.26 -32.68 -13.14
C ASP A 126 -11.39 -32.69 -12.09
N SER A 127 -12.24 -33.70 -12.29
CA SER A 127 -13.59 -33.98 -11.80
C SER A 127 -13.84 -33.99 -10.28
N TRP A 128 -15.14 -33.99 -9.96
CA TRP A 128 -15.84 -34.17 -8.68
C TRP A 128 -16.13 -32.89 -7.88
N ILE A 129 -17.36 -32.36 -8.02
CA ILE A 129 -18.31 -31.93 -6.95
C ILE A 129 -19.52 -31.22 -7.61
N ILE A 130 -20.71 -31.60 -7.16
CA ILE A 130 -22.07 -31.19 -7.57
C ILE A 130 -22.25 -29.65 -7.52
N GLU A 131 -22.98 -29.07 -8.51
CA GLU A 131 -23.15 -27.63 -8.85
C GLU A 131 -23.50 -26.65 -7.70
N PRO A 132 -23.23 -25.34 -7.95
CA PRO A 132 -24.40 -24.45 -8.08
C PRO A 132 -24.36 -23.37 -9.21
N GLN A 133 -25.53 -22.76 -9.47
CA GLN A 133 -26.05 -22.32 -10.78
C GLN A 133 -25.94 -20.82 -11.19
N VAL A 134 -25.38 -19.91 -10.37
CA VAL A 134 -25.29 -18.46 -10.74
C VAL A 134 -23.90 -17.86 -10.46
N GLN A 135 -23.37 -17.12 -11.43
CA GLN A 135 -22.09 -16.42 -11.44
C GLN A 135 -22.30 -14.92 -11.14
N ALA A 136 -21.68 -14.41 -10.08
CA ALA A 136 -21.77 -13.01 -9.70
C ALA A 136 -20.43 -12.27 -9.94
N ALA A 137 -20.48 -11.13 -10.61
CA ALA A 137 -19.37 -10.24 -10.90
C ALA A 137 -19.44 -8.98 -10.01
N LEU A 138 -18.49 -8.81 -9.09
CA LEU A 138 -18.45 -7.63 -8.21
C LEU A 138 -17.75 -6.44 -8.89
N HIS A 139 -18.40 -5.27 -8.95
CA HIS A 139 -17.82 -4.02 -9.46
C HIS A 139 -17.40 -3.11 -8.29
N ALA A 140 -16.08 -2.95 -8.10
CA ALA A 140 -15.45 -2.41 -6.89
C ALA A 140 -15.40 -0.87 -6.81
N GLU A 141 -16.56 -0.19 -6.76
CA GLU A 141 -16.59 1.29 -6.62
C GLU A 141 -16.13 1.80 -5.24
N HIS A 142 -15.98 0.93 -4.23
CA HIS A 142 -15.34 1.25 -2.96
C HIS A 142 -13.82 1.49 -3.08
N GLU A 143 -13.18 1.00 -4.15
CA GLU A 143 -11.76 1.25 -4.46
C GLU A 143 -11.56 2.55 -5.27
N GLN A 144 -12.63 3.22 -5.68
CA GLN A 144 -12.58 4.45 -6.47
C GLN A 144 -12.00 5.63 -5.66
N LYS A 145 -11.49 6.68 -6.32
CA LYS A 145 -11.09 7.94 -5.69
C LYS A 145 -12.21 8.44 -4.76
N THR A 146 -11.84 8.92 -3.56
CA THR A 146 -12.78 9.26 -2.46
C THR A 146 -13.48 8.07 -1.79
N GLY A 147 -13.16 6.84 -2.19
CA GLY A 147 -13.68 5.60 -1.61
C GLY A 147 -15.13 5.27 -2.00
N SER A 148 -15.65 5.83 -3.11
CA SER A 148 -17.01 5.55 -3.59
C SER A 148 -17.24 5.99 -5.04
N PHE A 149 -18.35 5.55 -5.62
CA PHE A 149 -18.78 5.95 -6.98
C PHE A 149 -19.02 7.46 -7.14
N LYS A 150 -19.22 8.20 -6.05
CA LYS A 150 -19.71 9.59 -6.10
C LYS A 150 -18.77 10.53 -6.87
N ILE A 151 -17.48 10.21 -6.95
CA ILE A 151 -16.49 11.00 -7.71
C ILE A 151 -16.83 11.07 -9.20
N ARG A 152 -17.48 10.05 -9.76
CA ARG A 152 -17.81 9.99 -11.20
C ARG A 152 -18.77 11.11 -11.58
N GLY A 153 -19.90 11.19 -10.90
CA GLY A 153 -20.90 12.24 -11.08
C GLY A 153 -20.42 13.61 -10.63
N ALA A 154 -19.58 13.71 -9.59
CA ALA A 154 -19.01 14.98 -9.17
C ALA A 154 -18.13 15.58 -10.27
N ILE A 155 -17.14 14.84 -10.78
CA ILE A 155 -16.25 15.31 -11.85
C ILE A 155 -17.04 15.66 -13.11
N HIS A 156 -18.01 14.82 -13.50
CA HIS A 156 -18.84 15.09 -14.67
C HIS A 156 -19.68 16.38 -14.52
N ALA A 157 -20.33 16.57 -13.36
CA ALA A 157 -21.13 17.77 -13.12
C ALA A 157 -20.28 19.03 -13.01
N ILE A 158 -19.15 18.97 -12.31
CA ILE A 158 -18.21 20.09 -12.14
C ILE A 158 -17.57 20.47 -13.48
N GLY A 159 -17.18 19.49 -14.30
CA GLY A 159 -16.56 19.72 -15.61
C GLY A 159 -17.51 20.34 -16.64
N LEU A 160 -18.81 20.14 -16.48
CA LEU A 160 -19.86 20.77 -17.31
C LEU A 160 -20.35 22.11 -16.76
N SER A 161 -19.96 22.48 -15.56
CA SER A 161 -20.32 23.74 -14.94
C SER A 161 -19.40 24.87 -15.45
N SER A 162 -19.94 26.06 -15.68
CA SER A 162 -19.15 27.28 -15.91
C SER A 162 -18.81 28.05 -14.63
N ALA A 163 -19.36 27.62 -13.48
CA ALA A 163 -19.15 28.29 -12.21
C ALA A 163 -17.75 28.03 -11.65
N ASP A 164 -17.18 29.06 -11.01
CA ASP A 164 -15.89 29.00 -10.32
C ASP A 164 -16.06 28.46 -8.89
N TYR A 165 -17.23 28.68 -8.29
CA TYR A 165 -17.62 28.24 -6.96
C TYR A 165 -18.68 27.14 -7.04
N ILE A 166 -18.33 25.95 -6.55
CA ILE A 166 -19.21 24.79 -6.48
C ILE A 166 -19.68 24.63 -5.03
N VAL A 167 -20.99 24.73 -4.82
CA VAL A 167 -21.61 24.53 -3.51
C VAL A 167 -22.30 23.16 -3.49
N THR A 168 -22.22 22.44 -2.38
CA THR A 168 -23.00 21.21 -2.20
C THR A 168 -23.42 21.03 -0.75
N GLN A 169 -24.58 20.41 -0.54
CA GLN A 169 -25.07 19.98 0.76
C GLN A 169 -24.92 18.46 0.89
N SER A 170 -23.90 18.02 1.65
CA SER A 170 -23.67 16.61 1.94
C SER A 170 -22.70 16.48 3.11
N SER A 171 -22.96 15.53 4.01
CA SER A 171 -22.02 15.18 5.07
C SER A 171 -21.18 13.92 4.77
N GLY A 172 -21.39 13.26 3.61
CA GLY A 172 -20.82 11.94 3.28
C GLY A 172 -20.02 11.87 1.97
N ASN A 173 -20.11 10.74 1.27
CA ASN A 173 -19.32 10.40 0.07
C ASN A 173 -19.40 11.46 -1.05
N HIS A 174 -20.55 12.13 -1.22
CA HIS A 174 -20.67 13.18 -2.22
C HIS A 174 -19.89 14.45 -1.89
N ALA A 175 -19.74 14.79 -0.60
CA ALA A 175 -18.96 15.96 -0.19
C ALA A 175 -17.48 15.79 -0.50
N GLN A 176 -16.94 14.60 -0.21
CA GLN A 176 -15.57 14.25 -0.57
C GLN A 176 -15.36 14.26 -2.09
N ALA A 177 -16.34 13.75 -2.84
CA ALA A 177 -16.32 13.75 -4.29
C ALA A 177 -16.34 15.16 -4.91
N ILE A 178 -17.17 16.06 -4.42
CA ILE A 178 -17.19 17.46 -4.86
C ILE A 178 -15.90 18.18 -4.46
N ALA A 179 -15.41 17.97 -3.24
CA ALA A 179 -14.17 18.58 -2.79
C ALA A 179 -12.97 18.16 -3.66
N LEU A 180 -12.79 16.86 -3.89
CA LEU A 180 -11.72 16.37 -4.76
C LEU A 180 -11.94 16.76 -6.23
N GLY A 181 -13.15 16.62 -6.75
CA GLY A 181 -13.48 16.97 -8.14
C GLY A 181 -13.22 18.43 -8.45
N SER A 182 -13.59 19.35 -7.55
CA SER A 182 -13.32 20.77 -7.69
C SER A 182 -11.83 21.07 -7.62
N LYS A 183 -11.09 20.42 -6.71
CA LYS A 183 -9.62 20.55 -6.64
C LYS A 183 -8.94 20.13 -7.95
N ILE A 184 -9.33 18.99 -8.53
CA ILE A 184 -8.77 18.48 -9.79
C ILE A 184 -9.05 19.46 -10.94
N LEU A 185 -10.23 20.06 -10.97
CA LEU A 185 -10.69 20.94 -12.05
C LEU A 185 -10.40 22.43 -11.79
N GLY A 186 -9.64 22.76 -10.75
CA GLY A 186 -9.23 24.13 -10.44
C GLY A 186 -10.36 25.05 -9.96
N LYS A 187 -11.43 24.49 -9.39
CA LYS A 187 -12.59 25.23 -8.87
C LYS A 187 -12.63 25.26 -7.35
N LYS A 188 -13.31 26.25 -6.79
CA LYS A 188 -13.48 26.39 -5.33
C LYS A 188 -14.70 25.60 -4.89
N ALA A 189 -14.55 24.71 -3.91
CA ALA A 189 -15.65 23.94 -3.34
C ALA A 189 -16.04 24.47 -1.95
N ILE A 190 -17.34 24.66 -1.73
CA ILE A 190 -17.94 24.97 -0.43
C ILE A 190 -18.95 23.86 -0.10
N VAL A 191 -18.77 23.21 1.04
CA VAL A 191 -19.59 22.08 1.47
C VAL A 191 -20.36 22.47 2.73
N VAL A 192 -21.69 22.43 2.64
CA VAL A 192 -22.59 22.62 3.78
C VAL A 192 -22.75 21.29 4.52
N MET A 193 -22.30 21.25 5.77
CA MET A 193 -22.31 20.06 6.63
C MET A 193 -23.03 20.36 7.96
N PRO A 194 -23.84 19.44 8.51
CA PRO A 194 -24.34 19.53 9.87
C PRO A 194 -23.23 19.66 10.93
N GLU A 195 -23.48 20.41 12.00
CA GLU A 195 -22.57 20.55 13.15
C GLU A 195 -22.21 19.22 13.84
N ASP A 196 -23.11 18.23 13.79
CA ASP A 196 -22.91 16.88 14.33
C ASP A 196 -22.22 15.92 13.34
N SER A 197 -21.75 16.43 12.18
CA SER A 197 -21.04 15.61 11.20
C SER A 197 -19.77 15.00 11.81
N PRO A 198 -19.50 13.69 11.59
CA PRO A 198 -18.28 13.06 12.10
C PRO A 198 -17.01 13.80 11.69
N SER A 199 -16.13 14.07 12.67
CA SER A 199 -14.91 14.86 12.47
C SER A 199 -13.99 14.34 11.36
N VAL A 200 -13.95 13.01 11.18
CA VAL A 200 -13.21 12.36 10.08
C VAL A 200 -13.71 12.79 8.70
N LYS A 201 -15.03 12.93 8.52
CA LYS A 201 -15.64 13.34 7.25
C LYS A 201 -15.43 14.83 6.98
N VAL A 202 -15.50 15.65 8.03
CA VAL A 202 -15.17 17.08 7.97
C VAL A 202 -13.69 17.29 7.59
N SER A 203 -12.76 16.58 8.25
CA SER A 203 -11.33 16.68 7.96
C SER A 203 -10.96 16.15 6.58
N ALA A 204 -11.65 15.13 6.04
CA ALA A 204 -11.43 14.70 4.67
C ALA A 204 -11.76 15.82 3.66
N VAL A 205 -12.91 16.46 3.83
CA VAL A 205 -13.36 17.56 2.96
C VAL A 205 -12.46 18.79 3.09
N ARG A 206 -12.22 19.25 4.32
CA ARG A 206 -11.47 20.48 4.62
C ARG A 206 -9.97 20.31 4.51
N ASP A 207 -9.41 19.38 5.28
CA ASP A 207 -7.96 19.30 5.51
C ASP A 207 -7.25 18.50 4.41
N THR A 208 -7.93 17.53 3.78
CA THR A 208 -7.33 16.69 2.72
C THR A 208 -7.61 17.25 1.32
N TYR A 209 -8.87 17.55 1.01
CA TYR A 209 -9.28 18.01 -0.32
C TYR A 209 -9.34 19.54 -0.45
N GLY A 210 -9.20 20.29 0.66
CA GLY A 210 -9.07 21.75 0.62
C GLY A 210 -10.37 22.50 0.30
N ALA A 211 -11.52 21.87 0.49
CA ALA A 211 -12.81 22.53 0.35
C ALA A 211 -13.17 23.32 1.62
N GLU A 212 -13.88 24.43 1.45
CA GLU A 212 -14.43 25.18 2.56
C GLU A 212 -15.62 24.42 3.15
N VAL A 213 -15.72 24.36 4.49
CA VAL A 213 -16.85 23.71 5.18
C VAL A 213 -17.66 24.77 5.91
N ARG A 214 -18.97 24.79 5.66
CA ARG A 214 -19.95 25.65 6.32
C ARG A 214 -20.87 24.80 7.17
N PHE A 215 -20.92 25.10 8.47
CA PHE A 215 -21.71 24.33 9.41
C PHE A 215 -23.15 24.85 9.50
N CYS A 216 -24.11 23.93 9.53
CA CYS A 216 -25.52 24.23 9.74
C CYS A 216 -26.12 23.35 10.83
N ARG A 217 -27.34 23.69 11.28
CA ARG A 217 -28.14 22.81 12.14
C ARG A 217 -28.37 21.44 11.46
N PRO A 218 -28.52 20.34 12.21
CA PRO A 218 -28.65 18.99 11.66
C PRO A 218 -30.05 18.68 11.10
N THR A 219 -30.60 19.59 10.30
CA THR A 219 -31.88 19.42 9.60
C THR A 219 -31.70 19.58 8.10
N GLN A 220 -32.57 18.96 7.31
CA GLN A 220 -32.50 19.06 5.85
C GLN A 220 -32.81 20.49 5.39
N GLU A 221 -33.77 21.14 6.04
CA GLU A 221 -34.20 22.51 5.77
C GLU A 221 -33.06 23.50 6.03
N ALA A 222 -32.27 23.31 7.09
CA ALA A 222 -31.13 24.17 7.39
C ALA A 222 -29.99 24.01 6.38
N ARG A 223 -29.77 22.79 5.86
CA ARG A 223 -28.79 22.54 4.78
C ARG A 223 -29.19 23.24 3.49
N GLU A 224 -30.46 23.09 3.09
CA GLU A 224 -31.00 23.70 1.88
C GLU A 224 -30.99 25.23 1.94
N ALA A 225 -31.43 25.80 3.06
CA ALA A 225 -31.43 27.24 3.27
C ALA A 225 -30.00 27.82 3.22
N MET A 226 -29.05 27.20 3.93
CA MET A 226 -27.66 27.67 3.95
C MET A 226 -26.97 27.50 2.58
N SER A 227 -27.21 26.40 1.86
CA SER A 227 -26.69 26.22 0.51
C SER A 227 -27.20 27.31 -0.44
N ALA A 228 -28.51 27.59 -0.40
CA ALA A 228 -29.13 28.63 -1.22
C ALA A 228 -28.59 30.03 -0.88
N GLU A 229 -28.42 30.34 0.40
CA GLU A 229 -27.83 31.60 0.89
C GLU A 229 -26.40 31.78 0.36
N ILE A 230 -25.53 30.78 0.53
CA ILE A 230 -24.14 30.83 0.06
C ILE A 230 -24.08 31.03 -1.46
N VAL A 231 -24.91 30.32 -2.23
CA VAL A 231 -24.95 30.48 -3.68
C VAL A 231 -25.41 31.88 -4.06
N ALA A 232 -26.44 32.42 -3.41
CA ALA A 232 -26.93 33.77 -3.66
C ALA A 232 -25.86 34.83 -3.36
N ASP A 233 -25.17 34.72 -2.22
CA ASP A 233 -24.10 35.63 -1.81
C ASP A 233 -22.92 35.61 -2.79
N LEU A 234 -22.47 34.43 -3.21
CA LEU A 234 -21.37 34.32 -4.16
C LEU A 234 -21.75 34.85 -5.54
N ARG A 235 -23.00 34.68 -5.96
CA ARG A 235 -23.51 35.26 -7.21
C ARG A 235 -23.57 36.77 -7.15
N LEU A 236 -23.92 37.34 -6.00
CA LEU A 236 -23.95 38.77 -5.77
C LEU A 236 -22.54 39.38 -5.74
N GLN A 237 -21.59 38.69 -5.10
CA GLN A 237 -20.20 39.16 -4.96
C GLN A 237 -19.35 38.98 -6.22
N HIS A 238 -19.55 37.90 -6.98
CA HIS A 238 -18.67 37.51 -8.08
C HIS A 238 -19.36 37.47 -9.46
N GLY A 239 -20.69 37.53 -9.52
CA GLY A 239 -21.48 37.50 -10.74
C GLY A 239 -22.42 36.30 -10.82
N ALA A 240 -23.56 36.47 -11.51
CA ALA A 240 -24.68 35.50 -11.50
C ALA A 240 -24.31 34.07 -11.93
N ASP A 241 -23.33 33.92 -12.82
CA ASP A 241 -22.90 32.61 -13.36
C ASP A 241 -21.68 32.03 -12.62
N LYS A 242 -21.19 32.68 -11.55
CA LYS A 242 -19.95 32.30 -10.87
C LYS A 242 -20.11 31.28 -9.76
N ALA A 243 -21.32 31.06 -9.28
CA ALA A 243 -21.60 30.03 -8.27
C ALA A 243 -22.79 29.14 -8.64
N GLU A 244 -22.65 27.84 -8.35
CA GLU A 244 -23.65 26.82 -8.66
C GLU A 244 -23.71 25.77 -7.56
N GLU A 245 -24.92 25.37 -7.17
CA GLU A 245 -25.13 24.19 -6.33
C GLU A 245 -25.15 22.92 -7.19
N ILE A 246 -24.40 21.90 -6.77
CA ILE A 246 -24.47 20.55 -7.33
C ILE A 246 -25.07 19.60 -6.29
N HIS A 247 -26.28 19.11 -6.58
CA HIS A 247 -27.03 18.24 -5.69
C HIS A 247 -26.55 16.77 -5.78
N PRO A 248 -26.44 16.02 -4.65
CA PRO A 248 -25.89 14.65 -4.61
C PRO A 248 -26.58 13.60 -5.46
N ASN A 249 -27.85 13.81 -5.82
CA ASN A 249 -28.66 12.84 -6.55
C ASN A 249 -29.81 13.45 -7.39
N GLN A 250 -30.05 14.76 -7.34
CA GLN A 250 -31.12 15.40 -8.12
C GLN A 250 -30.58 16.16 -9.33
N ASP A 251 -29.26 16.35 -9.39
CA ASP A 251 -28.57 16.91 -10.54
C ASP A 251 -28.40 15.83 -11.61
N ILE A 252 -29.00 16.06 -12.79
CA ILE A 252 -28.94 15.11 -13.90
C ILE A 252 -27.50 14.84 -14.37
N ARG A 253 -26.60 15.82 -14.28
CA ARG A 253 -25.19 15.64 -14.63
C ARG A 253 -24.52 14.67 -13.66
N VAL A 254 -24.88 14.75 -12.38
CA VAL A 254 -24.38 13.81 -11.36
C VAL A 254 -24.90 12.41 -11.68
N VAL A 255 -26.21 12.24 -11.92
CA VAL A 255 -26.82 10.95 -12.30
C VAL A 255 -26.14 10.35 -13.52
N ASN A 256 -25.94 11.14 -14.58
CA ASN A 256 -25.31 10.70 -15.82
C ASN A 256 -23.86 10.23 -15.59
N GLY A 257 -23.09 10.96 -14.78
CA GLY A 257 -21.73 10.55 -14.46
C GLY A 257 -21.68 9.22 -13.69
N GLN A 258 -22.68 8.94 -12.84
CA GLN A 258 -22.75 7.63 -12.16
C GLN A 258 -23.04 6.49 -13.14
N GLY A 259 -23.73 6.76 -14.24
CA GLY A 259 -23.98 5.80 -15.31
C GLY A 259 -22.73 5.24 -15.97
N SER A 260 -21.57 5.91 -15.84
CA SER A 260 -20.29 5.38 -16.32
C SER A 260 -19.88 4.06 -15.66
N VAL A 261 -20.43 3.73 -14.48
CA VAL A 261 -20.26 2.41 -13.84
C VAL A 261 -20.81 1.29 -14.74
N ALA A 262 -21.95 1.52 -15.39
CA ALA A 262 -22.55 0.52 -16.28
C ALA A 262 -21.77 0.35 -17.58
N LEU A 263 -21.15 1.43 -18.09
CA LEU A 263 -20.26 1.38 -19.25
C LEU A 263 -19.08 0.43 -18.96
N GLU A 264 -18.35 0.67 -17.87
CA GLU A 264 -17.20 -0.16 -17.49
C GLU A 264 -17.60 -1.61 -17.19
N LEU A 265 -18.71 -1.81 -16.46
CA LEU A 265 -19.19 -3.14 -16.11
C LEU A 265 -19.56 -3.96 -17.34
N LEU A 266 -20.25 -3.38 -18.33
CA LEU A 266 -20.66 -4.09 -19.55
C LEU A 266 -19.52 -4.24 -20.57
N GLU A 267 -18.52 -3.36 -20.55
CA GLU A 267 -17.27 -3.58 -21.32
C GLU A 267 -16.50 -4.81 -20.79
N GLN A 268 -16.52 -5.02 -19.47
CA GLN A 268 -15.83 -6.14 -18.83
C GLN A 268 -16.63 -7.44 -18.85
N GLN A 269 -17.95 -7.37 -18.66
CA GLN A 269 -18.88 -8.50 -18.66
C GLN A 269 -20.08 -8.17 -19.57
N PRO A 270 -19.95 -8.40 -20.89
CA PRO A 270 -20.99 -8.02 -21.85
C PRO A 270 -22.25 -8.90 -21.79
N ASP A 271 -22.17 -10.05 -21.11
CA ASP A 271 -23.15 -11.13 -21.07
C ASP A 271 -23.85 -11.27 -19.70
N LEU A 272 -24.02 -10.15 -18.98
CA LEU A 272 -24.78 -10.14 -17.72
C LEU A 272 -26.29 -10.24 -17.96
N ASP A 273 -26.97 -11.06 -17.18
CA ASP A 273 -28.44 -11.17 -17.14
C ASP A 273 -29.05 -10.10 -16.23
N ALA A 274 -28.35 -9.72 -15.16
CA ALA A 274 -28.81 -8.67 -14.23
C ALA A 274 -27.67 -7.85 -13.64
N ILE A 275 -27.98 -6.63 -13.16
CA ILE A 275 -27.10 -5.78 -12.36
C ILE A 275 -27.85 -5.35 -11.10
N VAL A 276 -27.30 -5.70 -9.94
CA VAL A 276 -27.84 -5.39 -8.61
C VAL A 276 -27.13 -4.16 -8.02
N VAL A 277 -27.90 -3.16 -7.59
CA VAL A 277 -27.41 -1.85 -7.15
C VAL A 277 -28.11 -1.39 -5.88
N SER A 278 -27.34 -1.00 -4.86
CA SER A 278 -27.91 -0.40 -3.65
C SER A 278 -28.63 0.92 -3.97
N ILE A 279 -29.81 1.12 -3.40
CA ILE A 279 -30.67 2.29 -3.65
C ILE A 279 -30.85 3.12 -2.38
N GLY A 280 -30.49 4.40 -2.47
CA GLY A 280 -30.94 5.45 -1.55
C GLY A 280 -31.73 6.47 -2.36
N GLY A 281 -31.22 7.69 -2.51
CA GLY A 281 -31.84 8.72 -3.36
C GLY A 281 -31.82 8.47 -4.88
N GLY A 282 -31.49 7.25 -5.33
CA GLY A 282 -31.67 6.79 -6.71
C GLY A 282 -30.59 7.18 -7.72
N GLY A 283 -29.70 8.14 -7.43
CA GLY A 283 -28.80 8.69 -8.46
C GLY A 283 -27.85 7.69 -9.14
N LEU A 284 -27.36 6.68 -8.40
CA LEU A 284 -26.50 5.63 -8.98
C LEU A 284 -27.29 4.70 -9.90
N ILE A 285 -28.34 4.09 -9.36
CA ILE A 285 -29.15 3.12 -10.10
C ILE A 285 -29.88 3.77 -11.29
N SER A 286 -30.30 5.03 -11.19
CA SER A 286 -30.88 5.77 -12.32
C SER A 286 -29.88 5.94 -13.47
N GLY A 287 -28.62 6.29 -13.16
CA GLY A 287 -27.56 6.41 -14.16
C GLY A 287 -27.25 5.06 -14.84
N ILE A 288 -27.13 4.01 -14.03
CA ILE A 288 -26.91 2.63 -14.50
C ILE A 288 -28.08 2.16 -15.37
N ALA A 289 -29.33 2.27 -14.87
CA ALA A 289 -30.52 1.81 -15.57
C ALA A 289 -30.66 2.48 -16.94
N THR A 290 -30.43 3.80 -16.99
CA THR A 290 -30.52 4.54 -18.24
C THR A 290 -29.48 4.06 -19.26
N TYR A 291 -28.24 3.80 -18.84
CA TYR A 291 -27.20 3.28 -19.73
C TYR A 291 -27.51 1.84 -20.16
N VAL A 292 -27.77 0.93 -19.20
CA VAL A 292 -28.00 -0.49 -19.45
C VAL A 292 -29.18 -0.69 -20.40
N LYS A 293 -30.32 -0.03 -20.15
CA LYS A 293 -31.50 -0.14 -21.01
C LYS A 293 -31.33 0.49 -22.39
N SER A 294 -30.34 1.38 -22.57
CA SER A 294 -29.98 1.91 -23.89
C SER A 294 -29.15 0.91 -24.71
N VAL A 295 -28.33 0.09 -24.06
CA VAL A 295 -27.42 -0.88 -24.69
C VAL A 295 -28.09 -2.24 -24.88
N ASN A 296 -28.66 -2.79 -23.82
CA ASN A 296 -29.33 -4.08 -23.82
C ASN A 296 -30.52 -4.06 -22.83
N LYS A 297 -31.73 -3.98 -23.39
CA LYS A 297 -32.98 -3.95 -22.61
C LYS A 297 -33.26 -5.25 -21.85
N ALA A 298 -32.67 -6.37 -22.28
CA ALA A 298 -32.87 -7.68 -21.66
C ALA A 298 -32.20 -7.78 -20.27
N ILE A 299 -31.09 -7.06 -20.07
CA ILE A 299 -30.38 -7.05 -18.79
C ILE A 299 -31.28 -6.41 -17.72
N LYS A 300 -31.52 -7.15 -16.63
CA LYS A 300 -32.31 -6.67 -15.50
C LYS A 300 -31.50 -5.69 -14.66
N VAL A 301 -32.11 -4.61 -14.20
CA VAL A 301 -31.52 -3.67 -13.26
C VAL A 301 -32.33 -3.74 -11.98
N ILE A 302 -31.69 -4.24 -10.91
CA ILE A 302 -32.34 -4.59 -9.66
C ILE A 302 -31.87 -3.65 -8.55
N GLY A 303 -32.81 -2.98 -7.90
CA GLY A 303 -32.54 -2.14 -6.74
C GLY A 303 -32.51 -2.95 -5.44
N ALA A 304 -31.64 -2.55 -4.52
CA ALA A 304 -31.50 -3.17 -3.20
C ALA A 304 -31.54 -2.10 -2.10
N GLU A 305 -32.54 -2.14 -1.21
CA GLU A 305 -32.76 -1.15 -0.13
C GLU A 305 -32.77 -1.85 1.25
N PRO A 306 -32.36 -1.20 2.35
CA PRO A 306 -32.62 -1.75 3.68
C PRO A 306 -34.12 -1.83 3.96
N GLU A 307 -34.59 -2.90 4.59
CA GLU A 307 -36.01 -3.07 4.93
C GLU A 307 -36.51 -1.93 5.82
N ARG A 308 -35.66 -1.45 6.73
CA ARG A 308 -35.95 -0.32 7.63
C ARG A 308 -35.96 1.04 6.93
N ALA A 309 -35.50 1.12 5.67
CA ALA A 309 -35.42 2.34 4.87
C ALA A 309 -36.11 2.20 3.50
N ARG A 310 -37.10 1.30 3.38
CA ARG A 310 -37.71 0.79 2.13
C ARG A 310 -38.55 1.78 1.28
N SER A 311 -38.20 3.05 1.23
CA SER A 311 -38.99 4.09 0.54
C SER A 311 -39.03 3.93 -0.99
N ALA A 312 -37.92 3.49 -1.60
CA ALA A 312 -37.86 3.24 -3.03
C ALA A 312 -38.66 1.98 -3.40
N PHE A 313 -38.59 0.93 -2.58
CA PHE A 313 -39.42 -0.26 -2.71
C PHE A 313 -40.91 0.08 -2.71
N MET A 314 -41.36 0.84 -1.70
CA MET A 314 -42.76 1.27 -1.60
C MET A 314 -43.16 2.16 -2.77
N SER A 315 -42.27 3.05 -3.23
CA SER A 315 -42.52 3.91 -4.39
C SER A 315 -42.73 3.11 -5.67
N LYS A 316 -41.88 2.10 -5.90
CA LYS A 316 -41.95 1.21 -7.06
C LYS A 316 -43.26 0.41 -7.09
N GLN A 317 -43.66 -0.14 -5.94
CA GLN A 317 -44.92 -0.89 -5.83
C GLN A 317 -46.17 -0.01 -5.96
N ALA A 318 -46.15 1.18 -5.36
CA ALA A 318 -47.29 2.08 -5.37
C ALA A 318 -47.49 2.83 -6.70
N GLY A 319 -46.50 2.82 -7.59
CA GLY A 319 -46.51 3.58 -8.84
C GLY A 319 -46.54 5.10 -8.62
N LYS A 320 -46.18 5.57 -7.43
CA LYS A 320 -46.04 6.99 -7.07
C LYS A 320 -44.89 7.18 -6.10
N LEU A 321 -44.30 8.36 -6.08
CA LEU A 321 -43.23 8.69 -5.13
C LEU A 321 -43.76 8.64 -3.69
N VAL A 322 -43.27 7.69 -2.91
CA VAL A 322 -43.55 7.53 -1.48
C VAL A 322 -42.34 8.06 -0.70
N LYS A 323 -42.57 9.07 0.13
CA LYS A 323 -41.58 9.57 1.09
C LYS A 323 -41.75 8.88 2.43
N ASN A 324 -40.65 8.72 3.17
CA ASN A 324 -40.73 8.33 4.58
C ASN A 324 -41.53 9.38 5.37
N PRO A 325 -42.35 8.98 6.36
CA PRO A 325 -43.12 9.93 7.15
C PRO A 325 -42.20 10.94 7.85
N PRO A 326 -42.61 12.23 7.97
CA PRO A 326 -41.83 13.23 8.68
C PRO A 326 -41.49 12.74 10.09
N ASN A 327 -40.25 12.99 10.56
CA ASN A 327 -39.74 12.59 11.88
C ASN A 327 -39.58 11.07 12.12
N THR A 328 -39.65 10.23 11.09
CA THR A 328 -39.30 8.80 11.25
C THR A 328 -37.79 8.65 11.41
N VAL A 329 -37.34 8.12 12.55
CA VAL A 329 -35.93 7.77 12.76
C VAL A 329 -35.63 6.50 11.98
N ILE A 330 -34.84 6.62 10.91
CA ILE A 330 -34.40 5.48 10.09
C ILE A 330 -33.15 4.87 10.71
N ASP A 331 -33.35 3.84 11.53
CA ASP A 331 -32.29 3.13 12.23
C ASP A 331 -31.80 1.90 11.45
N THR A 332 -30.92 2.15 10.47
CA THR A 332 -30.22 1.11 9.69
C THR A 332 -28.70 1.29 9.77
N ILE A 333 -27.95 0.20 9.71
CA ILE A 333 -26.48 0.18 9.62
C ILE A 333 -25.98 0.68 8.24
N ALA A 334 -26.85 0.69 7.23
CA ALA A 334 -26.55 1.10 5.86
C ALA A 334 -26.70 2.63 5.68
N ASP A 335 -25.86 3.40 6.37
CA ASP A 335 -25.90 4.87 6.41
C ASP A 335 -25.93 5.54 5.02
N SER A 336 -25.20 5.01 4.05
CA SER A 336 -25.04 5.63 2.72
C SER A 336 -26.30 5.55 1.84
N VAL A 337 -27.29 4.75 2.24
CA VAL A 337 -28.57 4.57 1.53
C VAL A 337 -29.80 5.01 2.32
N LYS A 338 -29.63 5.76 3.43
CA LYS A 338 -30.73 6.32 4.25
C LYS A 338 -31.60 7.40 3.59
N SER A 339 -31.44 7.65 2.28
CA SER A 339 -32.13 8.74 1.58
C SER A 339 -33.27 8.21 0.70
N SER A 340 -34.36 8.96 0.60
CA SER A 340 -35.47 8.61 -0.30
C SER A 340 -35.24 9.11 -1.72
N LEU A 341 -35.91 8.46 -2.68
CA LEU A 341 -35.98 8.92 -4.07
C LEU A 341 -36.48 10.38 -4.14
N GLY A 342 -35.98 11.09 -5.14
CA GLY A 342 -36.42 12.46 -5.42
C GLY A 342 -37.12 12.56 -6.78
N PRO A 343 -37.64 13.76 -7.10
CA PRO A 343 -38.39 13.98 -8.33
C PRO A 343 -37.59 13.68 -9.61
N THR A 344 -36.25 13.82 -9.59
CA THR A 344 -35.41 13.50 -10.75
C THR A 344 -35.20 11.99 -10.91
N THR A 345 -35.00 11.26 -9.81
CA THR A 345 -34.59 9.85 -9.84
C THR A 345 -35.77 8.88 -9.85
N TYR A 346 -36.90 9.27 -9.25
CA TYR A 346 -38.10 8.45 -9.19
C TYR A 346 -38.64 8.02 -10.56
N PRO A 347 -38.82 8.91 -11.57
CA PRO A 347 -39.31 8.47 -12.88
C PRO A 347 -38.42 7.41 -13.52
N VAL A 348 -37.09 7.57 -13.40
CA VAL A 348 -36.13 6.59 -13.94
C VAL A 348 -36.23 5.25 -13.21
N VAL A 349 -36.38 5.26 -11.88
CA VAL A 349 -36.57 4.04 -11.09
C VAL A 349 -37.91 3.38 -11.41
N GLN A 350 -38.96 4.17 -11.63
CA GLN A 350 -40.28 3.67 -11.98
C GLN A 350 -40.29 3.00 -13.36
N ASP A 351 -39.60 3.60 -14.34
CA ASP A 351 -39.70 3.19 -15.74
C ASP A 351 -38.60 2.20 -16.17
N LEU A 352 -37.37 2.33 -15.65
CA LEU A 352 -36.20 1.62 -16.19
C LEU A 352 -35.59 0.58 -15.23
N VAL A 353 -35.83 0.68 -13.93
CA VAL A 353 -35.41 -0.36 -12.96
C VAL A 353 -36.45 -1.47 -12.96
N ASP A 354 -36.05 -2.73 -13.09
CA ASP A 354 -36.99 -3.84 -13.26
C ASP A 354 -37.71 -4.16 -11.94
N ASP A 355 -36.97 -4.21 -10.82
CA ASP A 355 -37.52 -4.44 -9.49
C ASP A 355 -36.66 -3.83 -8.39
N VAL A 356 -37.23 -3.69 -7.20
CA VAL A 356 -36.53 -3.32 -5.97
C VAL A 356 -36.80 -4.39 -4.93
N PHE A 357 -35.76 -4.86 -4.25
CA PHE A 357 -35.84 -5.81 -3.13
C PHE A 357 -35.31 -5.17 -1.86
N THR A 358 -35.74 -5.70 -0.72
CA THR A 358 -35.28 -5.25 0.60
C THR A 358 -34.40 -6.29 1.28
N ALA A 359 -33.41 -5.84 2.05
CA ALA A 359 -32.60 -6.69 2.92
C ALA A 359 -32.74 -6.29 4.39
N THR A 360 -32.82 -7.28 5.27
CA THR A 360 -32.82 -7.09 6.72
C THR A 360 -31.44 -6.63 7.21
N GLU A 361 -31.36 -6.01 8.39
CA GLU A 361 -30.08 -5.58 8.98
C GLU A 361 -29.10 -6.74 9.16
N GLN A 362 -29.61 -7.92 9.54
CA GLN A 362 -28.79 -9.13 9.71
C GLN A 362 -28.22 -9.59 8.36
N GLU A 363 -29.04 -9.63 7.31
CA GLU A 363 -28.57 -9.99 5.97
C GLU A 363 -27.53 -9.00 5.44
N ILE A 364 -27.69 -7.71 5.73
CA ILE A 364 -26.71 -6.67 5.37
C ILE A 364 -25.39 -6.92 6.12
N GLU A 365 -25.43 -7.17 7.43
CA GLU A 365 -24.24 -7.45 8.23
C GLU A 365 -23.52 -8.72 7.75
N ASP A 366 -24.27 -9.79 7.49
CA ASP A 366 -23.74 -11.06 7.00
C ASP A 366 -23.15 -10.91 5.60
N ALA A 367 -23.78 -10.16 4.71
CA ALA A 367 -23.27 -9.88 3.38
C ALA A 367 -21.99 -9.04 3.40
N THR A 368 -21.89 -8.06 4.31
CA THR A 368 -20.67 -7.27 4.52
C THR A 368 -19.53 -8.14 5.06
N LYS A 369 -19.77 -8.96 6.09
CA LYS A 369 -18.79 -9.93 6.62
C LYS A 369 -18.37 -10.93 5.56
N PHE A 370 -19.33 -11.47 4.81
CA PHE A 370 -19.10 -12.41 3.73
C PHE A 370 -18.17 -11.84 2.66
N THR A 371 -18.40 -10.59 2.24
CA THR A 371 -17.57 -9.92 1.24
C THR A 371 -16.14 -9.74 1.74
N LEU A 372 -15.95 -9.39 3.01
CA LEU A 372 -14.64 -9.33 3.65
C LEU A 372 -13.96 -10.71 3.71
N GLU A 373 -14.68 -11.73 4.17
CA GLU A 373 -14.14 -13.07 4.40
C GLU A 373 -13.87 -13.84 3.12
N ARG A 374 -14.68 -13.66 2.08
CA ARG A 374 -14.60 -14.43 0.83
C ARG A 374 -14.03 -13.60 -0.30
N ALA A 375 -14.63 -12.47 -0.64
CA ALA A 375 -14.09 -11.63 -1.71
C ALA A 375 -12.79 -10.93 -1.32
N LYS A 376 -12.49 -10.82 -0.02
CA LYS A 376 -11.34 -10.07 0.48
C LYS A 376 -11.47 -8.63 -0.03
N GLN A 377 -12.60 -8.01 0.29
CA GLN A 377 -12.91 -6.63 -0.06
C GLN A 377 -13.57 -5.97 1.14
N VAL A 378 -13.09 -4.78 1.50
CA VAL A 378 -13.59 -4.04 2.67
C VAL A 378 -14.64 -3.07 2.14
N ILE A 379 -15.89 -3.36 2.46
CA ILE A 379 -17.05 -2.61 1.97
C ILE A 379 -17.84 -2.01 3.14
N GLU A 380 -18.47 -0.85 2.94
CA GLU A 380 -19.39 -0.30 3.94
C GLU A 380 -20.73 -1.07 3.92
N PRO A 381 -21.55 -1.01 4.99
CA PRO A 381 -22.82 -1.74 5.03
C PRO A 381 -23.80 -1.37 3.90
N GLY A 382 -23.72 -0.14 3.35
CA GLY A 382 -24.47 0.25 2.15
C GLY A 382 -24.17 -0.60 0.91
N CYS A 383 -22.95 -1.12 0.76
CA CYS A 383 -22.63 -2.11 -0.27
C CYS A 383 -23.20 -3.49 0.07
N GLY A 384 -23.23 -3.83 1.36
CA GLY A 384 -23.77 -5.09 1.87
C GLY A 384 -25.20 -5.31 1.42
N VAL A 385 -25.99 -4.25 1.26
CA VAL A 385 -27.39 -4.32 0.78
C VAL A 385 -27.50 -4.98 -0.61
N ALA A 386 -26.69 -4.55 -1.59
CA ALA A 386 -26.72 -5.15 -2.92
C ALA A 386 -26.22 -6.60 -2.91
N VAL A 387 -25.22 -6.92 -2.09
CA VAL A 387 -24.70 -8.29 -1.93
C VAL A 387 -25.74 -9.20 -1.25
N ALA A 388 -26.45 -8.69 -0.24
CA ALA A 388 -27.53 -9.40 0.44
C ALA A 388 -28.65 -9.74 -0.54
N VAL A 389 -29.13 -8.78 -1.34
CA VAL A 389 -30.15 -9.04 -2.36
C VAL A 389 -29.65 -10.02 -3.43
N ALA A 390 -28.42 -9.85 -3.92
CA ALA A 390 -27.82 -10.74 -4.92
C ALA A 390 -27.64 -12.19 -4.45
N THR A 391 -27.61 -12.42 -3.13
CA THR A 391 -27.53 -13.76 -2.50
C THR A 391 -28.88 -14.24 -1.97
N SER A 392 -29.91 -13.39 -1.99
CA SER A 392 -31.21 -13.70 -1.41
C SER A 392 -31.99 -14.71 -2.24
N LYS A 393 -32.73 -15.58 -1.57
CA LYS A 393 -33.68 -16.48 -2.24
C LYS A 393 -34.76 -15.71 -3.01
N GLN A 394 -35.19 -14.56 -2.47
CA GLN A 394 -36.25 -13.73 -3.05
C GLN A 394 -35.95 -13.28 -4.48
N LEU A 395 -34.69 -12.99 -4.80
CA LEU A 395 -34.28 -12.62 -6.15
C LEU A 395 -34.49 -13.78 -7.14
N TYR A 396 -34.03 -14.98 -6.78
CA TYR A 396 -34.05 -16.15 -7.65
C TYR A 396 -35.41 -16.85 -7.70
N ASP A 397 -36.24 -16.70 -6.67
CA ASP A 397 -37.65 -17.12 -6.72
C ASP A 397 -38.42 -16.31 -7.77
N ARG A 398 -38.05 -15.03 -7.96
CA ARG A 398 -38.69 -14.14 -8.95
C ARG A 398 -38.06 -14.21 -10.33
N TYR A 399 -36.74 -14.39 -10.39
CA TYR A 399 -35.96 -14.48 -11.62
C TYR A 399 -35.12 -15.76 -11.62
N PRO A 400 -35.76 -16.95 -11.76
CA PRO A 400 -35.06 -18.23 -11.74
C PRO A 400 -34.13 -18.44 -12.95
N GLU A 401 -34.27 -17.64 -14.00
CA GLU A 401 -33.47 -17.69 -15.21
C GLU A 401 -32.08 -17.02 -15.09
N LEU A 402 -31.82 -16.26 -14.02
CA LEU A 402 -30.56 -15.53 -13.88
C LEU A 402 -29.38 -16.48 -13.69
N GLN A 403 -28.37 -16.37 -14.55
CA GLN A 403 -27.13 -17.15 -14.49
C GLN A 403 -25.90 -16.28 -14.28
N LYS A 404 -25.90 -15.02 -14.74
CA LYS A 404 -24.79 -14.07 -14.62
C LYS A 404 -25.28 -12.73 -14.11
N ILE A 405 -24.82 -12.32 -12.94
CA ILE A 405 -25.24 -11.05 -12.33
C ILE A 405 -24.04 -10.16 -12.03
N GLY A 406 -24.17 -8.86 -12.26
CA GLY A 406 -23.25 -7.83 -11.78
C GLY A 406 -23.72 -7.30 -10.43
N VAL A 407 -22.83 -7.02 -9.49
CA VAL A 407 -23.17 -6.42 -8.19
C VAL A 407 -22.27 -5.22 -7.96
N VAL A 408 -22.86 -4.04 -7.76
CA VAL A 408 -22.11 -2.78 -7.60
C VAL A 408 -21.78 -2.53 -6.12
N LEU A 409 -20.50 -2.52 -5.78
CA LEU A 409 -20.00 -2.21 -4.44
C LEU A 409 -19.79 -0.70 -4.30
N CYS A 410 -20.86 0.04 -3.97
CA CYS A 410 -20.95 1.49 -4.09
C CYS A 410 -19.98 2.35 -3.23
N GLY A 411 -19.35 1.84 -2.16
CA GLY A 411 -18.51 2.67 -1.29
C GLY A 411 -17.83 1.94 -0.11
N GLY A 412 -16.76 2.53 0.40
CA GLY A 412 -15.93 1.96 1.47
C GLY A 412 -15.75 2.86 2.70
N VAL A 413 -16.52 3.95 2.85
CA VAL A 413 -16.30 4.93 3.92
C VAL A 413 -17.56 5.15 4.75
N SER A 414 -17.74 4.29 5.76
CA SER A 414 -18.57 4.65 6.91
C SER A 414 -17.70 5.21 8.04
N ALA A 415 -18.15 6.33 8.61
CA ALA A 415 -17.58 6.80 9.87
C ALA A 415 -18.11 5.91 10.99
N ALA A 416 -17.20 5.49 11.86
CA ALA A 416 -17.42 4.70 13.08
C ALA A 416 -17.51 3.16 12.90
N ARG A 417 -16.54 2.51 13.57
CA ARG A 417 -16.39 1.09 13.93
C ARG A 417 -16.03 0.14 12.79
N SER A 418 -14.85 -0.47 12.93
CA SER A 418 -14.23 -1.57 12.16
C SER A 418 -13.38 -1.19 10.93
N THR A 419 -12.09 -0.96 11.20
CA THR A 419 -10.99 -0.86 10.24
C THR A 419 -10.58 -2.27 9.80
N PHE A 420 -10.59 -2.57 8.50
CA PHE A 420 -9.89 -3.74 7.95
C PHE A 420 -9.03 -3.29 6.77
N PHE A 421 -7.74 -3.63 6.79
CA PHE A 421 -6.78 -3.41 5.71
C PHE A 421 -6.52 -4.73 4.99
N MET A 422 -6.20 -4.65 3.69
CA MET A 422 -5.74 -5.81 2.92
C MET A 422 -4.38 -5.60 2.27
N GLY A 423 -3.53 -6.61 2.45
CA GLY A 423 -2.25 -6.79 1.77
C GLY A 423 -2.05 -8.23 1.27
N ASP A 424 -0.93 -8.38 0.57
CA ASP A 424 -0.13 -9.62 0.37
C ASP A 424 -0.36 -10.54 -0.85
N ARG A 425 -1.32 -10.30 -1.76
CA ARG A 425 -1.40 -11.11 -3.02
C ARG A 425 -0.78 -10.47 -4.26
N TRP A 426 -0.59 -9.15 -4.26
CA TRP A 426 -0.28 -8.40 -5.49
C TRP A 426 1.21 -8.42 -5.87
N ARG A 427 2.12 -8.59 -4.89
CA ARG A 427 3.58 -8.54 -5.11
C ARG A 427 4.20 -9.79 -5.75
N ALA A 428 3.47 -10.88 -5.88
CA ALA A 428 4.01 -12.11 -6.50
C ALA A 428 4.05 -12.06 -8.04
N GLN A 429 3.32 -11.14 -8.68
CA GLN A 429 3.21 -11.08 -10.15
C GLN A 429 4.27 -10.19 -10.82
N SER A 430 4.78 -9.15 -10.16
CA SER A 430 5.74 -8.20 -10.77
C SER A 430 7.17 -8.75 -10.92
N GLN A 431 7.53 -9.80 -10.18
CA GLN A 431 8.87 -10.42 -10.23
C GLN A 431 9.01 -11.55 -11.27
N ASN A 432 7.93 -11.93 -11.95
CA ASN A 432 7.99 -12.98 -12.96
C ASN A 432 8.59 -12.45 -14.27
N LYS A 433 9.89 -12.69 -14.49
CA LYS A 433 10.62 -12.27 -15.70
C LYS A 433 10.09 -12.90 -17.01
N LYS A 434 9.20 -13.92 -16.94
CA LYS A 434 8.53 -14.50 -18.11
C LYS A 434 7.31 -13.69 -18.58
N LEU A 435 6.86 -12.69 -17.82
CA LEU A 435 5.73 -11.83 -18.19
C LEU A 435 6.20 -10.60 -18.97
N PRO A 436 5.40 -10.09 -19.94
CA PRO A 436 5.70 -8.87 -20.68
C PRO A 436 5.89 -7.64 -19.77
N HIS A 437 6.74 -6.69 -20.16
CA HIS A 437 7.12 -5.52 -19.35
C HIS A 437 5.92 -4.68 -18.85
N HIS A 438 4.91 -4.49 -19.71
CA HIS A 438 3.68 -3.80 -19.35
C HIS A 438 2.89 -4.53 -18.25
N VAL A 439 2.88 -5.87 -18.24
CA VAL A 439 2.26 -6.68 -17.19
C VAL A 439 3.04 -6.59 -15.88
N ARG A 440 4.38 -6.54 -15.94
CA ARG A 440 5.25 -6.43 -14.76
C ARG A 440 5.13 -5.08 -14.05
N CYS A 441 4.92 -4.01 -14.79
CA CYS A 441 4.76 -2.64 -14.27
C CYS A 441 3.28 -2.27 -14.05
N SER A 442 2.34 -3.22 -14.18
CA SER A 442 0.89 -2.97 -14.09
C SER A 442 0.41 -1.80 -14.97
N PHE A 443 0.92 -1.74 -16.19
CA PHE A 443 0.68 -0.66 -17.16
C PHE A 443 -0.05 -1.21 -18.39
N PRO A 444 -1.01 -0.48 -19.01
CA PRO A 444 -1.72 -0.96 -20.19
C PRO A 444 -0.76 -1.22 -21.36
N SER A 445 -0.91 -2.36 -22.04
CA SER A 445 0.02 -2.84 -23.09
C SER A 445 0.27 -1.80 -24.19
N GLU A 446 -0.80 -1.15 -24.68
CA GLU A 446 -0.72 -0.20 -25.79
C GLU A 446 -0.05 1.13 -25.38
N LEU A 447 -0.20 1.53 -24.11
CA LEU A 447 0.42 2.73 -23.58
C LEU A 447 1.90 2.50 -23.31
N PHE A 448 2.23 1.37 -22.70
CA PHE A 448 3.60 0.95 -22.48
C PHE A 448 4.35 0.83 -23.80
N LYS A 449 3.72 0.23 -24.82
CA LYS A 449 4.30 0.09 -26.16
C LYS A 449 4.58 1.45 -26.81
N ARG A 450 3.67 2.43 -26.68
CA ARG A 450 3.91 3.80 -27.15
C ARG A 450 5.03 4.51 -26.40
N MET A 451 5.20 4.28 -25.10
CA MET A 451 6.35 4.81 -24.37
C MET A 451 7.64 4.12 -24.79
N GLU A 452 7.61 2.80 -24.91
CA GLU A 452 8.71 1.96 -25.37
C GLU A 452 9.18 2.39 -26.77
N ASP A 453 8.26 2.68 -27.69
CA ASP A 453 8.56 3.14 -29.05
C ASP A 453 9.21 4.55 -29.08
N ASN A 454 8.94 5.39 -28.07
CA ASN A 454 9.41 6.78 -28.04
C ASN A 454 10.68 6.99 -27.20
N VAL A 455 10.83 6.26 -26.09
CA VAL A 455 11.95 6.46 -25.14
C VAL A 455 12.79 5.20 -24.91
N GLY A 456 12.42 4.08 -25.54
CA GLY A 456 13.07 2.79 -25.39
C GLY A 456 12.60 2.01 -24.16
N THR A 457 12.64 0.68 -24.24
CA THR A 457 12.08 -0.25 -23.23
C THR A 457 12.58 0.04 -21.81
N LYS A 458 13.88 0.34 -21.63
CA LYS A 458 14.46 0.56 -20.30
C LYS A 458 13.91 1.82 -19.62
N VAL A 459 13.83 2.93 -20.35
CA VAL A 459 13.34 4.22 -19.84
C VAL A 459 11.81 4.19 -19.68
N ALA A 460 11.10 3.48 -20.56
CA ALA A 460 9.66 3.26 -20.43
C ALA A 460 9.30 2.46 -19.16
N VAL A 461 10.10 1.44 -18.80
CA VAL A 461 9.95 0.73 -17.51
C VAL A 461 10.22 1.64 -16.32
N GLU A 462 11.34 2.38 -16.31
CA GLU A 462 11.69 3.31 -15.22
C GLU A 462 10.62 4.40 -15.02
N LEU A 463 10.12 4.99 -16.11
CA LEU A 463 9.03 5.97 -16.04
C LEU A 463 7.73 5.35 -15.52
N CYS A 464 7.39 4.14 -15.93
CA CYS A 464 6.23 3.42 -15.41
C CYS A 464 6.41 3.04 -13.92
N GLU A 465 7.62 2.75 -13.46
CA GLU A 465 7.94 2.48 -12.05
C GLU A 465 7.85 3.76 -11.20
N ILE A 466 8.38 4.89 -11.68
CA ILE A 466 8.27 6.22 -11.06
C ILE A 466 6.81 6.68 -10.97
N LEU A 467 6.03 6.53 -12.05
CA LEU A 467 4.62 6.88 -12.09
C LEU A 467 3.74 5.99 -11.20
N ASN A 468 4.26 4.83 -10.78
CA ASN A 468 3.62 3.91 -9.84
C ASN A 468 4.13 4.06 -8.39
N GLU A 469 5.07 4.96 -8.09
CA GLU A 469 5.48 5.22 -6.70
C GLU A 469 4.45 6.08 -5.94
N PRO A 470 4.09 5.74 -4.69
CA PRO A 470 3.15 6.53 -3.89
C PRO A 470 3.80 7.76 -3.23
N ALA A 471 3.06 8.87 -3.14
CA ALA A 471 3.51 10.17 -2.63
C ALA A 471 4.15 10.15 -1.21
N MET A 472 5.18 10.98 -1.02
CA MET A 472 5.87 11.23 0.27
C MET A 472 4.87 11.60 1.38
N THR A 473 5.07 11.03 2.58
CA THR A 473 4.11 11.15 3.69
C THR A 473 4.74 11.91 4.87
N PHE A 474 4.06 12.95 5.36
CA PHE A 474 4.44 13.68 6.56
C PHE A 474 3.77 13.08 7.81
N LEU A 475 4.53 12.86 8.88
CA LEU A 475 4.06 12.42 10.19
C LEU A 475 4.09 13.58 11.18
N ARG A 476 2.93 13.87 11.79
CA ARG A 476 2.81 14.83 12.89
C ARG A 476 2.80 14.07 14.23
N VAL A 477 3.82 14.26 15.03
CA VAL A 477 3.98 13.64 16.35
C VAL A 477 3.19 14.43 17.39
N ASN A 478 2.33 13.75 18.16
CA ASN A 478 1.65 14.37 19.30
C ASN A 478 2.63 14.50 20.48
N THR A 479 3.28 15.66 20.58
CA THR A 479 4.33 15.94 21.57
C THR A 479 3.84 15.99 23.02
N SER A 480 2.53 16.08 23.25
CA SER A 480 1.95 15.97 24.61
C SER A 480 2.04 14.55 25.20
N ARG A 481 2.25 13.52 24.37
CA ARG A 481 2.33 12.11 24.77
C ARG A 481 3.70 11.46 24.54
N ILE A 482 4.40 11.83 23.47
CA ILE A 482 5.71 11.27 23.14
C ILE A 482 6.53 12.28 22.35
N SER A 483 7.84 12.40 22.63
CA SER A 483 8.68 13.36 21.93
C SER A 483 8.93 12.95 20.48
N ARG A 484 9.02 13.93 19.59
CA ARG A 484 9.38 13.74 18.17
C ARG A 484 10.68 12.95 18.01
N ASP A 485 11.65 13.17 18.89
CA ASP A 485 12.94 12.47 18.84
C ASP A 485 12.81 10.98 19.18
N LYS A 486 11.93 10.62 20.13
CA LYS A 486 11.64 9.21 20.45
C LYS A 486 10.96 8.51 19.28
N VAL A 487 10.00 9.16 18.62
CA VAL A 487 9.33 8.62 17.43
C VAL A 487 10.29 8.51 16.24
N PHE A 488 11.14 9.52 16.03
CA PHE A 488 12.18 9.50 14.99
C PHE A 488 13.15 8.33 15.20
N THR A 489 13.61 8.13 16.44
CA THR A 489 14.57 7.08 16.79
C THR A 489 13.94 5.70 16.63
N PHE A 490 12.68 5.52 17.04
CA PHE A 490 11.91 4.29 16.89
C PHE A 490 11.71 3.90 15.42
N LEU A 491 11.37 4.87 14.57
CA LEU A 491 11.21 4.64 13.13
C LEU A 491 12.57 4.37 12.46
N SER A 492 13.60 5.13 12.82
CA SER A 492 14.96 4.97 12.28
C SER A 492 15.58 3.63 12.65
N SER A 493 15.39 3.15 13.90
CA SER A 493 15.92 1.85 14.34
C SER A 493 15.26 0.67 13.62
N ARG A 494 14.07 0.88 13.06
CA ARG A 494 13.35 -0.10 12.22
C ARG A 494 13.59 0.08 10.73
N SER A 495 14.66 0.81 10.38
CA SER A 495 15.05 1.08 8.99
C SER A 495 13.94 1.78 8.19
N VAL A 496 13.04 2.50 8.86
CA VAL A 496 12.04 3.35 8.18
C VAL A 496 12.74 4.66 7.78
N PRO A 497 12.81 5.00 6.48
CA PRO A 497 13.46 6.22 6.01
C PRO A 497 12.64 7.42 6.47
N VAL A 498 13.17 8.13 7.46
CA VAL A 498 12.51 9.25 8.11
C VAL A 498 13.52 10.36 8.36
N GLU A 499 13.09 11.60 8.17
CA GLU A 499 13.86 12.82 8.40
C GLU A 499 13.10 13.73 9.37
N LYS A 500 13.82 14.54 10.14
CA LYS A 500 13.18 15.55 10.98
C LYS A 500 12.92 16.78 10.13
N THR A 501 11.71 17.33 10.17
CA THR A 501 11.44 18.59 9.48
C THR A 501 12.20 19.73 10.17
N GLN A 502 12.89 20.57 9.40
CA GLN A 502 13.78 21.61 9.92
C GLN A 502 13.06 22.66 10.78
N ASN A 503 11.80 23.00 10.45
CA ASN A 503 11.06 24.12 11.07
C ASN A 503 9.86 23.70 11.94
N SER A 504 9.72 22.41 12.31
CA SER A 504 8.59 21.96 13.15
C SER A 504 9.03 20.95 14.20
N GLN A 505 8.84 21.30 15.48
CA GLN A 505 9.14 20.40 16.61
C GLN A 505 8.24 19.15 16.69
N MET A 506 7.20 19.09 15.84
CA MET A 506 6.26 17.96 15.76
C MET A 506 6.36 17.19 14.45
N GLY A 507 7.09 17.70 13.45
CA GLY A 507 7.09 17.12 12.10
C GLY A 507 8.23 16.13 11.87
N LEU A 508 7.87 14.96 11.33
CA LEU A 508 8.77 13.98 10.73
C LEU A 508 8.36 13.76 9.27
N LEU A 509 9.32 13.74 8.36
CA LEU A 509 9.12 13.49 6.94
C LEU A 509 9.50 12.05 6.64
N LEU A 510 8.58 11.23 6.14
CA LEU A 510 8.92 9.88 5.67
C LEU A 510 9.36 9.99 4.22
N THR A 511 10.61 9.63 3.97
CA THR A 511 11.19 9.60 2.62
C THR A 511 10.83 8.30 1.89
N SER A 512 10.29 7.29 2.60
CA SER A 512 9.62 6.14 1.99
C SER A 512 8.51 5.59 2.90
N LYS A 513 7.30 5.48 2.35
CA LYS A 513 6.14 4.90 3.04
C LYS A 513 6.24 3.38 3.19
N GLN A 514 6.98 2.72 2.29
CA GLN A 514 7.05 1.27 2.18
C GLN A 514 7.53 0.59 3.47
N ASN A 515 8.56 1.15 4.11
CA ASN A 515 9.11 0.57 5.34
C ASN A 515 8.22 0.81 6.57
N LEU A 516 7.43 1.91 6.60
CA LEU A 516 6.45 2.16 7.67
C LEU A 516 5.27 1.19 7.59
N LEU A 517 4.77 0.91 6.37
CA LEU A 517 3.67 -0.03 6.12
C LEU A 517 4.06 -1.49 6.41
N GLU A 518 5.37 -1.79 6.41
CA GLU A 518 5.93 -3.08 6.77
C GLU A 518 6.20 -3.23 8.28
N VAL A 519 6.07 -2.15 9.05
CA VAL A 519 6.11 -2.20 10.52
C VAL A 519 4.83 -2.88 11.02
N PRO A 520 4.92 -4.02 11.74
CA PRO A 520 3.77 -4.83 12.17
C PRO A 520 2.66 -4.02 12.87
N GLU A 521 3.05 -3.02 13.65
CA GLU A 521 2.20 -2.16 14.46
C GLU A 521 1.37 -1.19 13.60
N TYR A 522 1.83 -0.82 12.41
CA TYR A 522 1.03 0.01 11.49
C TYR A 522 -0.17 -0.77 10.92
N LYS A 523 -0.04 -2.10 10.74
CA LYS A 523 -1.09 -2.98 10.18
C LYS A 523 -2.23 -3.27 11.17
N LEU A 524 -2.03 -3.03 12.46
CA LEU A 524 -3.01 -3.28 13.54
C LEU A 524 -4.00 -2.12 13.76
N GLY A 525 -4.00 -1.10 12.90
CA GLY A 525 -4.99 -0.01 12.96
C GLY A 525 -4.70 1.07 14.00
N GLY A 526 -3.53 1.01 14.64
CA GLY A 526 -2.99 2.04 15.52
C GLY A 526 -1.56 1.67 15.88
N CYS A 527 -0.66 2.64 15.97
CA CYS A 527 0.63 2.42 16.61
C CYS A 527 0.38 2.34 18.11
N PHE A 528 -0.01 1.16 18.59
CA PHE A 528 0.22 0.84 19.97
C PHE A 528 1.74 0.77 20.09
N ILE A 529 2.32 1.76 20.75
CA ILE A 529 3.63 1.59 21.35
C ILE A 529 3.27 0.89 22.65
N PRO A 530 3.23 -0.46 22.73
CA PRO A 530 3.28 -1.08 24.04
C PRO A 530 4.51 -0.44 24.67
N GLU A 531 4.32 0.24 25.80
CA GLU A 531 5.44 0.61 26.64
C GLU A 531 6.03 -0.71 27.14
N MET A 532 6.84 -1.36 26.30
CA MET A 532 7.51 -2.64 26.53
C MET A 532 8.62 -2.47 27.57
N GLY A 533 8.33 -1.67 28.60
CA GLY A 533 9.28 -1.21 29.58
C GLY A 533 9.63 0.25 29.42
N GLN A 534 9.01 1.11 30.24
CA GLN A 534 9.71 2.32 30.64
C GLN A 534 10.77 1.94 31.68
N GLU A 535 11.93 2.61 31.65
CA GLU A 535 12.91 2.51 32.74
C GLU A 535 12.19 2.79 34.07
N GLY A 536 12.38 1.94 35.07
CA GLY A 536 11.64 1.98 36.34
C GLY A 536 10.38 1.12 36.41
N ARG A 537 9.88 0.55 35.31
CA ARG A 537 8.76 -0.41 35.31
C ARG A 537 9.23 -1.78 35.79
N ARG A 538 8.37 -2.48 36.56
CA ARG A 538 8.57 -3.89 36.92
C ARG A 538 7.85 -4.83 35.95
N VAL A 539 8.50 -5.93 35.60
CA VAL A 539 8.02 -6.99 34.67
C VAL A 539 8.40 -8.38 35.18
N GLY A 540 7.87 -9.44 34.55
CA GLY A 540 7.98 -10.83 35.00
C GLY A 540 7.19 -11.07 36.29
N GLY A 541 5.99 -10.49 36.43
CA GLY A 541 5.18 -10.62 37.65
C GLY A 541 5.68 -9.75 38.81
N GLY A 542 6.40 -8.66 38.52
CA GLY A 542 6.94 -7.73 39.52
C GLY A 542 8.41 -7.96 39.89
N ARG A 543 9.00 -9.08 39.46
CA ARG A 543 10.36 -9.52 39.82
C ARG A 543 11.49 -8.67 39.23
N PHE A 544 11.36 -8.21 38.00
CA PHE A 544 12.45 -7.55 37.29
C PHE A 544 12.19 -6.06 37.13
N LEU A 545 13.03 -5.22 37.72
CA LEU A 545 12.99 -3.77 37.58
C LEU A 545 13.82 -3.35 36.36
N LEU A 546 13.16 -2.82 35.33
CA LEU A 546 13.81 -2.37 34.11
C LEU A 546 14.68 -1.14 34.37
N SER A 547 15.93 -1.17 33.88
CA SER A 547 16.90 -0.10 34.08
C SER A 547 17.28 0.61 32.78
N LYS A 548 17.98 -0.06 31.86
CA LYS A 548 18.54 0.59 30.65
C LYS A 548 18.27 -0.26 29.42
N MET A 549 17.77 0.35 28.35
CA MET A 549 17.62 -0.36 27.07
C MET A 549 19.01 -0.65 26.44
N LEU A 550 19.26 -1.92 26.11
CA LEU A 550 20.48 -2.37 25.44
C LEU A 550 20.35 -2.35 23.92
N GLY A 551 19.15 -2.66 23.39
CA GLY A 551 18.91 -2.68 21.96
C GLY A 551 17.45 -2.95 21.61
N SER A 552 17.08 -2.59 20.38
CA SER A 552 15.81 -2.98 19.74
C SER A 552 16.11 -3.67 18.43
N GLY A 553 15.43 -4.79 18.17
CA GLY A 553 15.54 -5.53 16.92
C GLY A 553 14.17 -5.83 16.32
N SER A 554 14.16 -6.59 15.21
CA SER A 554 12.95 -7.06 14.53
C SER A 554 12.08 -8.01 15.36
N PHE A 555 12.63 -8.57 16.44
CA PHE A 555 12.04 -9.65 17.24
C PHE A 555 11.80 -9.25 18.71
N GLY A 556 11.99 -7.98 19.08
CA GLY A 556 11.78 -7.53 20.46
C GLY A 556 12.73 -6.45 20.94
N GLN A 557 12.61 -6.13 22.24
CA GLN A 557 13.46 -5.18 22.96
C GLN A 557 14.30 -5.90 24.02
N ILE A 558 15.52 -5.42 24.25
CA ILE A 558 16.42 -5.97 25.26
C ILE A 558 16.78 -4.87 26.24
N TYR A 559 16.65 -5.16 27.53
CA TYR A 559 16.94 -4.27 28.65
C TYR A 559 17.97 -4.89 29.59
N ILE A 560 18.74 -4.05 30.28
CA ILE A 560 19.28 -4.38 31.60
C ILE A 560 18.11 -4.25 32.58
N ALA A 561 17.89 -5.27 33.40
CA ALA A 561 16.97 -5.22 34.52
C ALA A 561 17.65 -5.69 35.81
N LYS A 562 17.13 -5.26 36.96
CA LYS A 562 17.53 -5.78 38.27
C LYS A 562 16.53 -6.85 38.71
N ASP A 563 17.04 -8.02 39.07
CA ASP A 563 16.25 -9.11 39.64
C ASP A 563 16.07 -8.92 41.15
N SER A 564 14.90 -8.45 41.58
CA SER A 564 14.67 -8.14 42.99
C SER A 564 14.52 -9.38 43.89
N GLU A 565 14.31 -10.57 43.31
CA GLU A 565 14.30 -11.83 44.08
C GLU A 565 15.71 -12.38 44.32
N GLN A 566 16.69 -11.96 43.51
CA GLN A 566 18.08 -12.43 43.53
C GLN A 566 19.05 -11.30 43.87
N GLY A 567 18.71 -10.49 44.88
CA GLY A 567 19.60 -9.46 45.42
C GLY A 567 19.95 -8.33 44.43
N ASP A 568 19.00 -7.92 43.58
CA ASP A 568 19.17 -6.83 42.61
C ASP A 568 20.26 -7.07 41.56
N ARG A 569 20.56 -8.35 41.27
CA ARG A 569 21.47 -8.76 40.20
C ARG A 569 21.06 -8.17 38.86
N ASP A 570 22.02 -7.63 38.10
CA ASP A 570 21.80 -7.25 36.71
C ASP A 570 21.55 -8.48 35.82
N VAL A 571 20.47 -8.45 35.06
CA VAL A 571 20.09 -9.46 34.07
C VAL A 571 19.80 -8.82 32.72
N ALA A 572 19.98 -9.58 31.64
CA ALA A 572 19.51 -9.18 30.32
C ALA A 572 18.07 -9.66 30.17
N LEU A 573 17.15 -8.73 29.94
CA LEU A 573 15.72 -9.00 29.84
C LEU A 573 15.25 -8.74 28.41
N LYS A 574 14.82 -9.80 27.73
CA LYS A 574 14.31 -9.76 26.36
C LYS A 574 12.78 -9.83 26.38
N LEU A 575 12.16 -8.91 25.66
CA LEU A 575 10.72 -8.69 25.61
C LEU A 575 10.24 -8.80 24.16
N GLU A 576 9.27 -9.67 23.88
CA GLU A 576 8.66 -9.86 22.56
C GLU A 576 7.13 -9.86 22.66
N VAL A 577 6.44 -9.14 21.78
CA VAL A 577 4.96 -9.13 21.72
C VAL A 577 4.42 -10.52 21.35
N LYS A 578 3.34 -10.97 22.00
CA LYS A 578 2.79 -12.33 21.80
C LYS A 578 2.22 -12.57 20.41
N ASP A 579 1.53 -11.57 19.85
CA ASP A 579 0.78 -11.70 18.58
C ASP A 579 1.63 -11.40 17.33
N THR A 580 2.95 -11.55 17.41
CA THR A 580 3.78 -11.45 16.22
C THR A 580 3.50 -12.62 15.28
N LYS A 581 3.65 -12.39 13.98
CA LYS A 581 3.39 -13.40 12.93
C LYS A 581 4.23 -14.69 13.13
N HIS A 582 5.40 -14.56 13.76
CA HIS A 582 6.33 -15.65 14.04
C HIS A 582 7.03 -15.39 15.39
N PRO A 583 6.42 -15.74 16.55
CA PRO A 583 7.04 -15.49 17.84
C PRO A 583 8.30 -16.35 18.02
N GLN A 584 9.44 -15.71 18.25
CA GLN A 584 10.75 -16.38 18.29
C GLN A 584 11.28 -16.61 19.70
N LEU A 585 10.91 -15.77 20.67
CA LEU A 585 11.43 -15.79 22.03
C LEU A 585 11.08 -17.06 22.78
N ILE A 586 9.88 -17.62 22.54
CA ILE A 586 9.50 -18.94 23.09
C ILE A 586 10.43 -20.03 22.54
N TYR A 587 10.71 -20.00 21.24
CA TYR A 587 11.57 -20.98 20.59
C TYR A 587 13.03 -20.84 21.06
N GLU A 588 13.53 -19.61 21.15
CA GLU A 588 14.85 -19.28 21.65
C GLU A 588 15.03 -19.70 23.11
N ALA A 589 14.04 -19.43 23.98
CA ALA A 589 14.06 -19.85 25.37
C ALA A 589 14.12 -21.38 25.50
N LYS A 590 13.33 -22.11 24.70
CA LYS A 590 13.39 -23.58 24.65
C LYS A 590 14.75 -24.08 24.20
N LEU A 591 15.34 -23.46 23.19
CA LEU A 591 16.62 -23.88 22.65
C LEU A 591 17.78 -23.57 23.59
N LEU A 592 17.81 -22.36 24.16
CA LEU A 592 18.82 -21.96 25.13
C LEU A 592 18.75 -22.86 26.37
N LYS A 593 17.55 -23.22 26.85
CA LYS A 593 17.36 -24.20 27.93
C LYS A 593 17.90 -25.60 27.58
N LEU A 594 17.77 -26.04 26.33
CA LEU A 594 18.37 -27.29 25.84
C LEU A 594 19.91 -27.21 25.77
N LEU A 595 20.45 -26.03 25.47
CA LEU A 595 21.88 -25.79 25.27
C LEU A 595 22.64 -25.52 26.58
N GLN A 596 21.94 -25.07 27.62
CA GLN A 596 22.49 -24.75 28.94
C GLN A 596 23.34 -25.90 29.53
N GLY A 597 24.27 -25.53 30.40
CA GLY A 597 25.22 -26.46 31.03
C GLY A 597 26.56 -26.59 30.30
N SER A 598 26.80 -25.82 29.25
CA SER A 598 28.08 -25.76 28.53
C SER A 598 28.68 -24.36 28.56
N PRO A 599 30.02 -24.23 28.67
CA PRO A 599 30.68 -22.94 28.63
C PRO A 599 30.30 -22.12 27.40
N GLY A 600 29.98 -20.85 27.60
CA GLY A 600 29.60 -19.92 26.53
C GLY A 600 28.16 -20.10 26.01
N VAL A 601 27.30 -20.71 26.80
CA VAL A 601 25.84 -20.65 26.65
C VAL A 601 25.28 -19.89 27.84
N ALA A 602 24.44 -18.88 27.60
CA ALA A 602 23.86 -18.06 28.66
C ALA A 602 22.87 -18.86 29.51
N GLU A 603 22.79 -18.55 30.80
CA GLU A 603 21.75 -19.10 31.68
C GLU A 603 20.45 -18.32 31.56
N ILE A 604 19.31 -19.02 31.48
CA ILE A 604 17.97 -18.45 31.63
C ILE A 604 17.57 -18.48 33.11
N PHE A 605 17.19 -17.32 33.64
CA PHE A 605 16.68 -17.18 35.01
C PHE A 605 15.16 -17.20 35.06
N TYR A 606 14.50 -16.73 33.99
CA TYR A 606 13.05 -16.66 33.92
C TYR A 606 12.57 -16.70 32.47
N PHE A 607 11.47 -17.39 32.25
CA PHE A 607 10.69 -17.29 31.02
C PHE A 607 9.21 -17.29 31.40
N GLY A 608 8.46 -16.31 30.92
CA GLY A 608 7.05 -16.15 31.24
C GLY A 608 6.31 -15.22 30.29
N PHE A 609 5.05 -14.99 30.61
CA PHE A 609 4.14 -14.19 29.80
C PHE A 609 3.47 -13.12 30.67
N GLU A 610 3.46 -11.87 30.20
CA GLU A 610 2.59 -10.79 30.68
C GLU A 610 1.55 -10.48 29.61
N GLU A 611 0.40 -9.91 29.96
CA GLU A 611 -0.81 -9.75 29.11
C GLU A 611 -0.51 -9.68 27.60
N ASP A 612 0.35 -8.75 27.16
CA ASP A 612 0.66 -8.52 25.73
C ASP A 612 2.03 -9.05 25.25
N PHE A 613 2.93 -9.50 26.12
CA PHE A 613 4.32 -9.86 25.74
C PHE A 613 4.92 -11.05 26.50
N ALA A 614 5.82 -11.76 25.84
CA ALA A 614 6.70 -12.76 26.43
C ALA A 614 7.94 -12.09 27.05
N VAL A 615 8.36 -12.59 28.21
CA VAL A 615 9.50 -12.09 28.99
C VAL A 615 10.51 -13.20 29.16
N MET A 616 11.76 -12.96 28.77
CA MET A 616 12.88 -13.85 29.05
C MET A 616 13.99 -13.08 29.79
N ALA A 617 14.29 -13.48 31.02
CA ALA A 617 15.44 -12.99 31.76
C ALA A 617 16.59 -14.00 31.64
N MET A 618 17.76 -13.53 31.23
CA MET A 618 18.95 -14.35 31.05
C MET A 618 20.22 -13.64 31.57
N GLU A 619 21.33 -14.36 31.57
CA GLU A 619 22.65 -13.82 31.92
C GLU A 619 22.94 -12.54 31.13
N LEU A 620 23.48 -11.52 31.80
CA LEU A 620 23.90 -10.29 31.15
C LEU A 620 25.35 -10.41 30.69
N MET A 621 25.56 -10.48 29.38
CA MET A 621 26.88 -10.53 28.75
C MET A 621 27.45 -9.12 28.50
N GLY A 622 28.74 -9.08 28.11
CA GLY A 622 29.43 -7.87 27.66
C GLY A 622 29.22 -7.59 26.16
N PRO A 623 30.06 -6.74 25.55
CA PRO A 623 29.95 -6.37 24.14
C PRO A 623 30.07 -7.56 23.16
N SER A 624 29.53 -7.39 21.96
CA SER A 624 29.65 -8.36 20.88
C SER A 624 31.09 -8.42 20.32
N LEU A 625 31.40 -9.45 19.53
CA LEU A 625 32.67 -9.54 18.82
C LEU A 625 32.81 -8.42 17.78
N GLU A 626 31.72 -7.92 17.18
CA GLU A 626 31.77 -6.75 16.29
C GLU A 626 32.13 -5.47 17.07
N ASP A 627 31.60 -5.30 18.29
CA ASP A 627 31.91 -4.12 19.13
C ASP A 627 33.39 -4.06 19.51
N VAL A 628 33.95 -5.19 19.97
CA VAL A 628 35.38 -5.25 20.31
C VAL A 628 36.25 -5.19 19.07
N PHE A 629 35.79 -5.70 17.94
CA PHE A 629 36.49 -5.55 16.67
C PHE A 629 36.59 -4.08 16.23
N ASN A 630 35.49 -3.33 16.35
CA ASN A 630 35.49 -1.89 16.09
C ASN A 630 36.38 -1.13 17.08
N LEU A 631 36.39 -1.52 18.37
CA LEU A 631 37.31 -0.97 19.36
C LEU A 631 38.79 -1.19 18.97
N CYS A 632 39.09 -2.34 18.38
CA CYS A 632 40.39 -2.71 17.83
C CYS A 632 40.66 -2.11 16.43
N LYS A 633 39.98 -1.02 16.05
CA LYS A 633 40.13 -0.35 14.74
C LYS A 633 39.90 -1.31 13.55
N ARG A 634 39.00 -2.27 13.73
CA ARG A 634 38.59 -3.23 12.69
C ARG A 634 39.76 -4.09 12.18
N LYS A 635 40.66 -4.50 13.07
CA LYS A 635 41.66 -5.52 12.78
C LYS A 635 42.04 -6.23 14.07
N LEU A 636 41.95 -7.56 14.09
CA LEU A 636 42.48 -8.37 15.17
C LEU A 636 43.80 -9.01 14.77
N SER A 637 44.64 -9.28 15.76
CA SER A 637 45.87 -10.05 15.64
C SER A 637 45.57 -11.51 15.31
N LEU A 638 46.58 -12.19 14.76
CA LEU A 638 46.50 -13.62 14.51
C LEU A 638 46.26 -14.39 15.81
N LYS A 639 46.97 -14.05 16.89
CA LYS A 639 46.78 -14.64 18.22
C LYS A 639 45.32 -14.58 18.68
N SER A 640 44.72 -13.39 18.69
CA SER A 640 43.33 -13.19 19.11
C SER A 640 42.35 -13.94 18.21
N THR A 641 42.58 -13.92 16.88
CA THR A 641 41.71 -14.61 15.92
C THR A 641 41.75 -16.13 16.09
N LEU A 642 42.91 -16.72 16.36
CA LEU A 642 43.05 -18.17 16.59
C LEU A 642 42.41 -18.60 17.92
N MET A 643 42.53 -17.78 18.97
CA MET A 643 41.82 -18.02 20.24
C MET A 643 40.30 -17.95 20.05
N LEU A 644 39.81 -17.01 19.22
CA LEU A 644 38.40 -16.96 18.84
C LEU A 644 38.00 -18.20 18.03
N ALA A 645 38.80 -18.64 17.07
CA ALA A 645 38.51 -19.82 16.25
C ALA A 645 38.24 -21.07 17.11
N ASP A 646 39.07 -21.33 18.13
CA ASP A 646 38.86 -22.47 19.04
C ASP A 646 37.54 -22.35 19.80
N GLN A 647 37.20 -21.17 20.32
CA GLN A 647 35.95 -20.97 21.04
C GLN A 647 34.72 -21.05 20.14
N LEU A 648 34.74 -20.42 18.96
CA LEU A 648 33.62 -20.45 18.00
C LEU A 648 33.33 -21.89 17.55
N LEU A 649 34.36 -22.67 17.23
CA LEU A 649 34.21 -24.08 16.85
C LEU A 649 33.64 -24.92 18.00
N LEU A 650 34.07 -24.69 19.24
CA LEU A 650 33.48 -25.35 20.41
C LEU A 650 32.00 -25.01 20.60
N ARG A 651 31.59 -23.75 20.38
CA ARG A 651 30.17 -23.36 20.49
C ARG A 651 29.32 -24.04 19.43
N ILE A 652 29.79 -24.06 18.19
CA ILE A 652 29.02 -24.62 17.08
C ILE A 652 28.98 -26.16 17.13
N GLU A 653 30.07 -26.81 17.55
CA GLU A 653 30.10 -28.26 17.78
C GLU A 653 29.07 -28.67 18.83
N HIS A 654 29.03 -27.97 19.98
CA HIS A 654 28.04 -28.20 21.02
C HIS A 654 26.60 -28.03 20.53
N PHE A 655 26.38 -27.02 19.68
CA PHE A 655 25.08 -26.74 19.07
C PHE A 655 24.65 -27.84 18.11
N HIS A 656 25.56 -28.29 17.24
CA HIS A 656 25.35 -29.37 16.28
C HIS A 656 25.15 -30.73 16.96
N ASN A 657 25.82 -30.98 18.08
CA ASN A 657 25.63 -32.19 18.89
C ASN A 657 24.23 -32.27 19.50
N ARG A 658 23.54 -31.14 19.66
CA ARG A 658 22.12 -31.07 20.05
C ARG A 658 21.14 -31.11 18.88
N HIS A 659 21.61 -31.51 17.69
CA HIS A 659 20.79 -31.71 16.48
C HIS A 659 20.30 -30.42 15.79
N TYR A 660 20.89 -29.25 16.11
CA TYR A 660 20.54 -27.96 15.48
C TYR A 660 21.70 -27.37 14.70
N ILE A 661 21.39 -26.54 13.70
CA ILE A 661 22.31 -25.64 12.98
C ILE A 661 21.88 -24.20 13.21
N HIS A 662 22.85 -23.28 13.31
CA HIS A 662 22.64 -21.89 13.73
C HIS A 662 22.10 -21.02 12.59
N ARG A 663 22.67 -21.15 11.40
CA ARG A 663 22.32 -20.46 10.14
C ARG A 663 22.55 -18.94 10.08
N ASP A 664 22.90 -18.28 11.19
CA ASP A 664 23.27 -16.85 11.22
C ASP A 664 24.55 -16.58 12.02
N ILE A 665 25.64 -17.25 11.64
CA ILE A 665 26.97 -17.00 12.22
C ILE A 665 27.48 -15.63 11.76
N LYS A 666 27.68 -14.73 12.73
CA LYS A 666 28.24 -13.39 12.52
C LYS A 666 28.83 -12.85 13.83
N PRO A 667 29.77 -11.89 13.80
CA PRO A 667 30.39 -11.35 15.02
C PRO A 667 29.39 -10.79 16.05
N ASP A 668 28.27 -10.23 15.59
CA ASP A 668 27.21 -9.68 16.46
C ASP A 668 26.54 -10.73 17.35
N ASN A 669 26.47 -11.99 16.89
CA ASN A 669 25.82 -13.10 17.60
C ASN A 669 26.77 -13.83 18.57
N PHE A 670 27.97 -13.29 18.77
CA PHE A 670 28.93 -13.77 19.75
C PHE A 670 29.30 -12.64 20.70
N LEU A 671 29.08 -12.83 22.00
CA LEU A 671 29.34 -11.81 23.03
C LEU A 671 30.44 -12.27 23.97
N ILE A 672 31.21 -11.33 24.52
CA ILE A 672 32.18 -11.64 25.57
C ILE A 672 31.47 -11.69 26.94
N GLY A 673 31.92 -12.54 27.85
CA GLY A 673 31.40 -12.54 29.23
C GLY A 673 31.79 -11.27 30.01
N ARG A 674 31.21 -11.11 31.20
CA ARG A 674 31.55 -10.02 32.14
C ARG A 674 32.45 -10.50 33.27
N GLY A 675 33.21 -9.58 33.87
CA GLY A 675 34.06 -9.86 35.02
C GLY A 675 35.06 -11.00 34.75
N GLN A 676 35.03 -12.03 35.60
CA GLN A 676 35.91 -13.20 35.49
C GLN A 676 35.66 -14.06 34.23
N LYS A 677 34.52 -13.88 33.56
CA LYS A 677 34.16 -14.58 32.31
C LYS A 677 34.56 -13.77 31.05
N SER A 678 35.34 -12.70 31.18
CA SER A 678 35.64 -11.77 30.08
C SER A 678 36.49 -12.33 28.94
N ASN A 679 37.14 -13.47 29.16
CA ASN A 679 37.85 -14.25 28.14
C ASN A 679 36.97 -15.31 27.47
N LEU A 680 35.72 -15.50 27.92
CA LEU A 680 34.80 -16.50 27.39
C LEU A 680 33.84 -15.86 26.38
N VAL A 681 33.72 -16.50 25.22
CA VAL A 681 32.78 -16.13 24.16
C VAL A 681 31.49 -16.91 24.32
N TYR A 682 30.38 -16.19 24.34
CA TYR A 682 29.02 -16.69 24.39
C TYR A 682 28.39 -16.67 23.01
N ILE A 683 27.64 -17.72 22.66
CA ILE A 683 26.77 -17.73 21.48
C ILE A 683 25.36 -17.30 21.88
N ILE A 684 24.75 -16.40 21.10
CA ILE A 684 23.40 -15.87 21.33
C ILE A 684 22.60 -15.87 20.02
N ASP A 685 21.33 -15.48 20.11
CA ASP A 685 20.41 -15.27 18.99
C ASP A 685 20.16 -16.52 18.15
N PHE A 686 19.26 -17.36 18.65
CA PHE A 686 18.87 -18.61 18.00
C PHE A 686 17.60 -18.48 17.16
N GLY A 687 17.18 -17.25 16.82
CA GLY A 687 15.93 -17.01 16.09
C GLY A 687 15.86 -17.70 14.73
N LEU A 688 17.02 -17.92 14.09
CA LEU A 688 17.14 -18.62 12.81
C LEU A 688 17.59 -20.08 12.94
N ALA A 689 17.78 -20.60 14.15
CA ALA A 689 18.25 -21.97 14.34
C ALA A 689 17.24 -23.01 13.83
N LYS A 690 17.73 -24.13 13.30
CA LYS A 690 16.88 -25.19 12.74
C LYS A 690 17.42 -26.58 13.10
N LYS A 691 16.53 -27.54 13.36
CA LYS A 691 16.90 -28.96 13.47
C LYS A 691 17.39 -29.48 12.12
N TYR A 692 18.61 -30.03 12.06
CA TYR A 692 19.13 -30.65 10.83
C TYR A 692 18.91 -32.16 10.78
N ARG A 693 18.65 -32.81 11.91
CA ARG A 693 18.34 -34.24 11.99
C ARG A 693 17.28 -34.52 13.05
N ASN A 694 16.63 -35.67 12.95
CA ASN A 694 15.74 -36.17 14.00
C ASN A 694 16.58 -36.55 15.25
N PRO A 695 16.29 -36.02 16.45
CA PRO A 695 17.04 -36.36 17.67
C PRO A 695 16.96 -37.84 18.07
N GLU A 696 15.87 -38.52 17.74
CA GLU A 696 15.63 -39.92 18.13
C GLU A 696 16.22 -40.89 17.11
N THR A 697 15.94 -40.68 15.81
CA THR A 697 16.39 -41.61 14.76
C THR A 697 17.77 -41.26 14.19
N LEU A 698 18.32 -40.09 14.54
CA LEU A 698 19.54 -39.50 13.98
C LEU A 698 19.54 -39.29 12.46
N VAL A 699 18.41 -39.53 11.80
CA VAL A 699 18.25 -39.37 10.35
C VAL A 699 18.34 -37.88 9.99
N HIS A 700 19.23 -37.57 9.05
CA HIS A 700 19.40 -36.22 8.51
C HIS A 700 18.14 -35.76 7.75
N GLY A 701 17.83 -34.47 7.82
CA GLY A 701 16.76 -33.86 7.04
C GLY A 701 17.04 -33.98 5.53
N PRO A 702 16.01 -33.95 4.68
CA PRO A 702 16.20 -34.13 3.24
C PRO A 702 16.92 -32.94 2.61
N TYR A 703 17.75 -33.23 1.61
CA TYR A 703 18.33 -32.21 0.73
C TYR A 703 17.22 -31.50 -0.05
N ARG A 704 17.28 -30.17 -0.11
CA ARG A 704 16.31 -29.33 -0.82
C ARG A 704 17.01 -28.14 -1.45
N GLU A 705 16.54 -27.75 -2.62
CA GLU A 705 16.99 -26.56 -3.34
C GLU A 705 15.87 -25.50 -3.38
N ASN A 706 16.13 -24.36 -4.04
CA ASN A 706 15.18 -23.26 -4.19
C ASN A 706 14.70 -22.63 -2.87
N LYS A 707 15.57 -22.62 -1.84
CA LYS A 707 15.37 -21.86 -0.61
C LYS A 707 15.78 -20.40 -0.80
N ASN A 708 15.12 -19.51 -0.06
CA ASN A 708 15.59 -18.14 0.05
C ASN A 708 16.83 -18.07 0.95
N LEU A 709 17.75 -17.17 0.63
CA LEU A 709 18.93 -16.89 1.46
C LEU A 709 18.48 -16.61 2.91
N THR A 710 18.95 -17.44 3.83
CA THR A 710 18.71 -17.30 5.26
C THR A 710 20.03 -16.98 5.95
N GLY A 711 20.02 -15.98 6.84
CA GLY A 711 21.20 -15.48 7.54
C GLY A 711 21.85 -14.26 6.88
N THR A 712 22.94 -13.78 7.48
CA THR A 712 23.64 -12.56 7.06
C THR A 712 24.49 -12.80 5.82
N ALA A 713 24.05 -12.28 4.66
CA ALA A 713 24.65 -12.49 3.33
C ALA A 713 26.19 -12.37 3.28
N ARG A 714 26.76 -11.45 4.07
CA ARG A 714 28.21 -11.23 4.19
C ARG A 714 28.94 -12.52 4.61
N TYR A 715 28.42 -13.23 5.61
CA TYR A 715 29.02 -14.41 6.22
C TYR A 715 28.36 -15.71 5.77
N ALA A 716 27.19 -15.67 5.12
CA ALA A 716 26.50 -16.87 4.64
C ALA A 716 27.37 -17.71 3.68
N SER A 717 27.26 -19.04 3.77
CA SER A 717 27.96 -19.97 2.88
C SER A 717 27.54 -19.81 1.42
N LEU A 718 28.33 -20.36 0.50
CA LEU A 718 27.94 -20.36 -0.92
C LEU A 718 26.64 -21.14 -1.15
N ASN A 719 26.44 -22.27 -0.45
CA ASN A 719 25.20 -23.06 -0.57
C ASN A 719 23.96 -22.25 -0.16
N ALA A 720 24.08 -21.44 0.91
CA ALA A 720 22.98 -20.59 1.36
C ALA A 720 22.61 -19.52 0.30
N HIS A 721 23.60 -18.99 -0.43
CA HIS A 721 23.37 -18.09 -1.57
C HIS A 721 22.73 -18.79 -2.77
N LEU A 722 23.12 -20.05 -3.04
CA LEU A 722 22.55 -20.89 -4.09
C LEU A 722 21.15 -21.42 -3.75
N GLY A 723 20.60 -21.09 -2.58
CA GLY A 723 19.29 -21.57 -2.14
C GLY A 723 19.26 -23.07 -1.82
N ILE A 724 20.40 -23.66 -1.51
CA ILE A 724 20.50 -25.03 -1.03
C ILE A 724 20.18 -25.06 0.47
N GLU A 725 19.47 -26.09 0.92
CA GLU A 725 19.16 -26.33 2.32
C GLU A 725 20.46 -26.33 3.14
N GLN A 726 20.49 -25.51 4.19
CA GLN A 726 21.68 -25.38 5.03
C GLN A 726 21.83 -26.61 5.93
N SER A 727 23.08 -26.95 6.22
CA SER A 727 23.55 -28.04 7.06
C SER A 727 24.74 -27.56 7.88
N ARG A 728 25.37 -28.47 8.64
CA ARG A 728 26.49 -28.14 9.54
C ARG A 728 27.68 -27.51 8.83
N ARG A 729 27.93 -27.88 7.57
CA ARG A 729 29.01 -27.33 6.74
C ARG A 729 28.88 -25.82 6.50
N ASP A 730 27.65 -25.33 6.49
CA ASP A 730 27.34 -23.94 6.18
C ASP A 730 27.67 -23.00 7.35
N ASP A 731 27.42 -23.45 8.58
CA ASP A 731 27.84 -22.72 9.78
C ASP A 731 29.38 -22.68 9.89
N LEU A 732 30.06 -23.75 9.49
CA LEU A 732 31.52 -23.84 9.49
C LEU A 732 32.15 -22.91 8.45
N GLU A 733 31.63 -22.87 7.23
CA GLU A 733 32.09 -21.93 6.21
C GLU A 733 31.90 -20.48 6.66
N ALA A 734 30.77 -20.18 7.32
CA ALA A 734 30.50 -18.86 7.87
C ALA A 734 31.49 -18.46 8.98
N ILE A 735 31.89 -19.39 9.85
CA ILE A 735 32.98 -19.17 10.83
C ILE A 735 34.27 -18.79 10.09
N GLY A 736 34.61 -19.49 9.02
CA GLY A 736 35.81 -19.19 8.22
C GLY A 736 35.81 -17.77 7.68
N PHE A 737 34.68 -17.31 7.13
CA PHE A 737 34.54 -15.92 6.68
C PHE A 737 34.64 -14.90 7.83
N VAL A 738 34.08 -15.20 9.01
CA VAL A 738 34.21 -14.36 10.21
C VAL A 738 35.67 -14.23 10.65
N LEU A 739 36.43 -15.32 10.65
CA LEU A 739 37.84 -15.29 11.03
C LEU A 739 38.70 -14.46 10.06
N ILE A 740 38.48 -14.62 8.76
CA ILE A 740 39.18 -13.82 7.73
C ILE A 740 38.79 -12.35 7.84
N TYR A 741 37.51 -12.07 8.12
CA TYR A 741 37.02 -10.72 8.36
C TYR A 741 37.75 -10.03 9.52
N PHE A 742 38.01 -10.73 10.62
CA PHE A 742 38.77 -10.18 11.74
C PHE A 742 40.23 -9.85 11.37
N LEU A 743 40.89 -10.67 10.55
CA LEU A 743 42.28 -10.46 10.17
C LEU A 743 42.46 -9.38 9.09
N LYS A 744 41.56 -9.35 8.11
CA LYS A 744 41.65 -8.43 6.95
C LYS A 744 40.91 -7.12 7.15
N GLY A 745 40.06 -7.00 8.16
CA GLY A 745 39.27 -5.81 8.44
C GLY A 745 37.97 -5.69 7.63
N SER A 746 37.96 -6.32 6.47
CA SER A 746 36.81 -6.43 5.58
C SER A 746 36.93 -7.68 4.71
N LEU A 747 35.81 -8.13 4.18
CA LEU A 747 35.70 -9.16 3.15
C LEU A 747 35.57 -8.49 1.78
N PRO A 748 36.11 -9.10 0.71
CA PRO A 748 36.15 -8.49 -0.61
C PRO A 748 34.78 -8.12 -1.18
N TRP A 749 33.74 -8.89 -0.85
CA TRP A 749 32.35 -8.66 -1.27
C TRP A 749 31.59 -7.65 -0.39
N GLN A 750 32.29 -6.78 0.36
CA GLN A 750 31.69 -5.68 1.08
C GLN A 750 31.65 -4.39 0.23
N GLY A 751 30.63 -3.55 0.47
CA GLY A 751 30.54 -2.26 -0.21
C GLY A 751 30.09 -2.31 -1.68
N ILE A 752 29.69 -3.48 -2.19
CA ILE A 752 29.15 -3.63 -3.54
C ILE A 752 27.91 -2.75 -3.70
N LYS A 753 27.97 -1.83 -4.67
CA LYS A 753 26.85 -1.00 -5.11
C LYS A 753 25.98 -1.82 -6.05
N ALA A 754 24.69 -1.88 -5.77
CA ALA A 754 23.69 -2.53 -6.61
C ALA A 754 22.36 -1.79 -6.44
N GLU A 755 21.54 -1.79 -7.48
CA GLU A 755 20.25 -1.07 -7.52
C GLU A 755 19.20 -1.72 -6.59
N GLY A 756 19.25 -3.04 -6.39
CA GLY A 756 18.35 -3.79 -5.52
C GLY A 756 19.03 -4.79 -4.57
N LYS A 757 18.30 -5.21 -3.53
CA LYS A 757 18.75 -6.23 -2.54
C LYS A 757 19.09 -7.57 -3.20
N HIS A 758 18.29 -7.97 -4.20
CA HIS A 758 18.51 -9.19 -4.97
C HIS A 758 19.83 -9.13 -5.76
N ASP A 759 20.08 -8.04 -6.48
CA ASP A 759 21.29 -7.88 -7.29
C ASP A 759 22.53 -7.73 -6.41
N LYS A 760 22.40 -7.12 -5.23
CA LYS A 760 23.45 -7.10 -4.22
C LYS A 760 23.82 -8.51 -3.76
N TYR A 761 22.83 -9.36 -3.50
CA TYR A 761 23.07 -10.74 -3.08
C TYR A 761 23.64 -11.59 -4.21
N ALA A 762 23.14 -11.42 -5.43
CA ALA A 762 23.69 -12.04 -6.63
C ALA A 762 25.16 -11.64 -6.86
N ALA A 763 25.51 -10.36 -6.70
CA ALA A 763 26.88 -9.88 -6.85
C ALA A 763 27.82 -10.41 -5.74
N ILE A 764 27.33 -10.48 -4.48
CA ILE A 764 28.09 -11.13 -3.39
C ILE A 764 28.32 -12.60 -3.72
N MET A 765 27.28 -13.31 -4.18
CA MET A 765 27.35 -14.72 -4.56
C MET A 765 28.34 -14.93 -5.71
N GLU A 766 28.24 -14.14 -6.78
CA GLU A 766 29.13 -14.22 -7.93
C GLU A 766 30.59 -13.99 -7.54
N MET A 767 30.85 -13.03 -6.65
CA MET A 767 32.19 -12.80 -6.11
C MET A 767 32.70 -13.98 -5.29
N LYS A 768 31.84 -14.61 -4.48
CA LYS A 768 32.17 -15.83 -3.71
C LYS A 768 32.41 -17.06 -4.59
N ILE A 769 31.80 -17.12 -5.78
CA ILE A 769 32.02 -18.17 -6.78
C ILE A 769 33.37 -17.97 -7.48
N LYS A 770 33.65 -16.73 -7.92
CA LYS A 770 34.86 -16.41 -8.70
C LYS A 770 36.13 -16.42 -7.86
N MET A 771 36.05 -15.99 -6.60
CA MET A 771 37.20 -15.85 -5.73
C MET A 771 37.63 -17.20 -5.16
N SER A 772 38.88 -17.59 -5.46
CA SER A 772 39.47 -18.77 -4.85
C SER A 772 39.77 -18.54 -3.36
N PHE A 773 39.79 -19.61 -2.56
CA PHE A 773 40.18 -19.48 -1.15
C PHE A 773 41.64 -19.04 -0.98
N THR A 774 42.53 -19.39 -1.91
CA THR A 774 43.92 -18.91 -1.92
C THR A 774 43.99 -17.39 -2.10
N GLU A 775 43.20 -16.83 -3.02
CA GLU A 775 43.07 -15.38 -3.22
C GLU A 775 42.45 -14.70 -2.00
N LEU A 776 41.34 -15.23 -1.49
CA LEU A 776 40.67 -14.72 -0.30
C LEU A 776 41.60 -14.71 0.93
N CYS A 777 42.43 -15.73 1.08
CA CYS A 777 43.38 -15.89 2.18
C CYS A 777 44.77 -15.33 1.88
N GLN A 778 44.97 -14.59 0.78
CA GLN A 778 46.28 -14.02 0.45
C GLN A 778 46.85 -13.21 1.63
N GLY A 779 48.08 -13.53 2.04
CA GLY A 779 48.75 -12.92 3.19
C GLY A 779 48.35 -13.47 4.56
N LEU A 780 47.54 -14.53 4.61
CA LEU A 780 47.18 -15.28 5.82
C LEU A 780 47.82 -16.68 5.81
N PRO A 781 47.96 -17.34 6.97
CA PRO A 781 48.41 -18.73 7.04
C PRO A 781 47.52 -19.70 6.24
N GLU A 782 48.11 -20.77 5.71
CA GLU A 782 47.43 -21.74 4.83
C GLU A 782 46.26 -22.47 5.50
N GLU A 783 46.27 -22.57 6.83
CA GLU A 783 45.23 -23.22 7.62
C GLU A 783 43.85 -22.57 7.42
N PHE A 784 43.79 -21.26 7.12
CA PHE A 784 42.52 -20.57 6.85
C PHE A 784 41.90 -21.00 5.51
N ALA A 785 42.72 -21.13 4.45
CA ALA A 785 42.25 -21.64 3.17
C ALA A 785 41.91 -23.13 3.25
N THR A 786 42.70 -23.90 3.98
CA THR A 786 42.46 -25.34 4.24
C THR A 786 41.14 -25.55 4.97
N PHE A 787 40.87 -24.76 6.02
CA PHE A 787 39.62 -24.82 6.77
C PHE A 787 38.40 -24.50 5.90
N LEU A 788 38.45 -23.42 5.10
CA LEU A 788 37.36 -23.07 4.19
C LEU A 788 37.14 -24.12 3.10
N SER A 789 38.24 -24.67 2.56
CA SER A 789 38.17 -25.76 1.59
C SER A 789 37.50 -26.99 2.19
N TYR A 790 37.92 -27.42 3.38
CA TYR A 790 37.30 -28.54 4.08
C TYR A 790 35.80 -28.29 4.28
N ALA A 791 35.42 -27.11 4.82
CA ALA A 791 34.01 -26.79 5.07
C ALA A 791 33.17 -26.79 3.78
N ARG A 792 33.68 -26.28 2.66
CA ARG A 792 32.99 -26.23 1.37
C ARG A 792 32.77 -27.61 0.75
N HIS A 793 33.69 -28.56 0.98
CA HIS A 793 33.67 -29.89 0.36
C HIS A 793 32.94 -30.96 1.16
N LEU A 794 32.54 -30.69 2.41
CA LEU A 794 31.67 -31.58 3.17
C LEU A 794 30.37 -31.85 2.40
N SER A 795 29.95 -33.10 2.33
CA SER A 795 28.65 -33.49 1.80
C SER A 795 27.53 -32.95 2.71
N PHE A 796 26.30 -32.91 2.21
CA PHE A 796 25.19 -32.25 2.91
C PHE A 796 24.88 -32.88 4.28
N ASP A 797 24.97 -34.20 4.35
CA ASP A 797 24.69 -35.03 5.50
C ASP A 797 25.96 -35.51 6.23
N GLU A 798 27.14 -35.16 5.73
CA GLU A 798 28.43 -35.58 6.30
C GLU A 798 28.64 -35.00 7.71
N ASP A 799 29.22 -35.81 8.60
CA ASP A 799 29.61 -35.40 9.95
C ASP A 799 30.94 -34.64 9.90
N PRO A 800 30.98 -33.35 10.28
CA PRO A 800 32.23 -32.60 10.22
C PRO A 800 33.22 -33.06 11.30
N ASP A 801 34.51 -33.17 10.94
CA ASP A 801 35.58 -33.43 11.91
C ASP A 801 35.99 -32.13 12.63
N TYR A 802 35.25 -31.78 13.68
CA TYR A 802 35.56 -30.64 14.54
C TYR A 802 36.95 -30.74 15.17
N ARG A 803 37.45 -31.95 15.43
CA ARG A 803 38.77 -32.15 16.04
C ARG A 803 39.86 -31.76 15.06
N TYR A 804 39.77 -32.19 13.81
CA TYR A 804 40.69 -31.78 12.74
C TYR A 804 40.67 -30.27 12.53
N MET A 805 39.48 -29.67 12.41
CA MET A 805 39.34 -28.22 12.22
C MET A 805 39.95 -27.41 13.36
N ARG A 806 39.73 -27.82 14.62
CA ARG A 806 40.34 -27.17 15.78
C ARG A 806 41.85 -27.42 15.84
N TRP A 807 42.29 -28.62 15.46
CA TRP A 807 43.70 -28.97 15.38
C TRP A 807 44.46 -28.07 14.39
N LEU A 808 43.89 -27.74 13.23
CA LEU A 808 44.50 -26.81 12.27
C LEU A 808 44.89 -25.49 12.94
N PHE A 809 43.92 -24.81 13.57
CA PHE A 809 44.17 -23.51 14.21
C PHE A 809 45.01 -23.63 15.49
N LYS A 810 44.86 -24.70 16.27
CA LYS A 810 45.71 -24.93 17.45
C LYS A 810 47.16 -25.19 17.07
N SER A 811 47.41 -26.01 16.06
CA SER A 811 48.78 -26.29 15.59
C SER A 811 49.46 -25.02 15.10
N LEU A 812 48.75 -24.19 14.32
CA LEU A 812 49.23 -22.86 13.94
C LEU A 812 49.50 -21.97 15.16
N TYR A 813 48.60 -21.95 16.15
CA TYR A 813 48.78 -21.17 17.38
C TYR A 813 50.07 -21.52 18.13
N HIS A 814 50.37 -22.81 18.26
CA HIS A 814 51.61 -23.28 18.90
C HIS A 814 52.85 -23.02 18.03
N ARG A 815 52.74 -23.18 16.71
CA ARG A 815 53.83 -22.93 15.75
C ARG A 815 54.28 -21.47 15.77
N GLU A 816 53.34 -20.53 15.90
CA GLU A 816 53.62 -19.10 16.05
C GLU A 816 54.11 -18.72 17.47
N GLY A 817 54.24 -19.68 18.38
CA GLY A 817 54.74 -19.47 19.74
C GLY A 817 53.79 -18.68 20.65
N PHE A 818 52.50 -18.60 20.32
CA PHE A 818 51.55 -17.86 21.13
C PHE A 818 51.25 -18.56 22.46
N ARG A 819 51.01 -17.76 23.50
CA ARG A 819 50.60 -18.23 24.83
C ARG A 819 49.16 -17.85 25.11
N ASN A 820 48.36 -18.82 25.55
CA ASN A 820 46.97 -18.60 25.93
C ASN A 820 46.90 -18.02 27.34
N ASP A 821 47.15 -16.72 27.43
CA ASP A 821 47.04 -15.89 28.62
C ASP A 821 45.62 -15.36 28.86
N GLY A 822 44.65 -15.75 28.01
CA GLY A 822 43.29 -15.21 28.04
C GLY A 822 43.20 -13.74 27.61
N CYS A 823 44.28 -13.15 27.11
CA CYS A 823 44.34 -11.75 26.68
C CYS A 823 44.09 -11.63 25.18
N PHE A 824 43.00 -10.97 24.84
CA PHE A 824 42.68 -10.56 23.48
C PHE A 824 43.10 -9.11 23.24
N ASP A 825 43.11 -8.69 21.97
CA ASP A 825 43.52 -7.35 21.57
C ASP A 825 42.75 -6.23 22.28
N TRP A 826 41.45 -6.43 22.55
CA TRP A 826 40.62 -5.44 23.23
C TRP A 826 40.97 -5.29 24.72
N ASN A 827 41.61 -6.29 25.34
CA ASN A 827 42.13 -6.14 26.71
C ASN A 827 43.26 -5.10 26.73
N VAL A 828 44.11 -5.07 25.69
CA VAL A 828 45.22 -4.11 25.55
C VAL A 828 44.72 -2.70 25.25
N VAL A 829 43.70 -2.56 24.39
CA VAL A 829 43.12 -1.24 24.05
C VAL A 829 42.43 -0.61 25.26
N ARG A 830 41.75 -1.42 26.10
CA ARG A 830 41.11 -0.94 27.35
C ARG A 830 42.09 -0.57 28.46
N ALA A 831 43.33 -1.05 28.41
CA ALA A 831 44.37 -0.77 29.40
C ALA A 831 45.11 0.56 29.17
N ARG A 832 44.84 1.30 28.08
CA ARG A 832 45.42 2.64 27.88
C ARG A 832 44.76 3.66 28.81
N PRO A 833 45.52 4.56 29.45
CA PRO A 833 44.99 5.45 30.47
C PRO A 833 43.86 6.35 29.93
N ALA A 834 42.83 6.54 30.75
CA ALA A 834 41.61 7.30 30.42
C ALA A 834 41.87 8.75 29.96
N SER A 835 43.05 9.31 30.28
CA SER A 835 43.49 10.63 29.84
C SER A 835 43.63 10.75 28.32
N GLU A 836 44.17 9.75 27.62
CA GLU A 836 44.31 9.78 26.14
C GLU A 836 42.96 9.68 25.43
N VAL A 837 41.98 9.00 26.02
CA VAL A 837 40.64 8.83 25.45
C VAL A 837 39.80 10.10 25.64
N ALA A 838 39.96 10.79 26.78
CA ALA A 838 39.34 12.08 27.05
C ALA A 838 39.91 13.20 26.15
N GLU A 839 41.24 13.30 26.03
CA GLU A 839 41.89 14.27 25.15
C GLU A 839 41.52 14.07 23.67
N ARG A 840 41.39 12.82 23.20
CA ARG A 840 40.95 12.54 21.82
C ARG A 840 39.49 12.85 21.58
N ARG A 841 38.63 12.72 22.59
CA ARG A 841 37.21 13.09 22.51
C ARG A 841 37.07 14.61 22.44
N GLU A 842 37.84 15.36 23.22
CA GLU A 842 37.91 16.83 23.14
C GLU A 842 38.57 17.33 21.85
N ALA A 843 39.64 16.68 21.37
CA ALA A 843 40.29 17.04 20.10
C ALA A 843 39.38 16.78 18.88
N ARG A 844 38.52 15.75 18.94
CA ARG A 844 37.54 15.45 17.89
C ARG A 844 36.37 16.44 17.91
N LEU A 845 35.93 16.87 19.10
CA LEU A 845 34.94 17.95 19.25
C LEU A 845 35.49 19.30 18.78
N ARG A 846 36.76 19.63 19.06
CA ARG A 846 37.45 20.84 18.56
C ARG A 846 37.66 20.83 17.03
N LYS A 847 37.92 19.67 16.41
CA LYS A 847 38.01 19.55 14.95
C LYS A 847 36.65 19.66 14.25
N MET A 848 35.57 19.19 14.87
CA MET A 848 34.21 19.33 14.33
C MET A 848 33.71 20.78 14.41
N SER A 849 34.01 21.52 15.49
CA SER A 849 33.68 22.95 15.59
C SER A 849 34.53 23.84 14.68
N ALA A 850 35.79 23.46 14.38
CA ALA A 850 36.62 24.19 13.40
C ALA A 850 36.20 23.97 11.93
N SER A 851 35.59 22.83 11.59
CA SER A 851 35.14 22.53 10.22
C SER A 851 33.85 23.24 9.79
N VAL A 852 33.08 23.77 10.75
CA VAL A 852 31.83 24.51 10.48
C VAL A 852 32.09 26.00 10.15
N VAL A 853 33.31 26.50 10.40
CA VAL A 853 33.65 27.93 10.26
C VAL A 853 34.31 28.28 8.91
N ALA A 854 34.66 27.31 8.06
CA ALA A 854 35.54 27.55 6.90
C ALA A 854 34.93 27.31 5.49
N SER A 855 33.61 27.36 5.30
CA SER A 855 33.03 27.45 3.95
C SER A 855 31.69 28.18 3.90
N GLN A 856 31.74 29.50 4.04
CA GLN A 856 30.88 30.38 3.25
C GLN A 856 31.76 31.47 2.63
N PRO A 857 31.77 31.61 1.29
CA PRO A 857 32.00 32.88 0.63
C PRO A 857 30.67 33.59 0.37
N SER A 858 30.67 34.81 0.85
CA SER A 858 29.76 35.94 0.72
C SER A 858 29.32 36.33 -0.71
N ASP A 859 28.04 36.64 -0.79
CA ASP A 859 27.38 37.81 -1.37
C ASP A 859 28.21 38.95 -2.01
N ARG A 860 27.68 39.43 -3.14
CA ARG A 860 27.54 40.85 -3.50
C ARG A 860 26.02 41.10 -3.68
N ALA A 861 25.39 42.19 -3.32
CA ALA A 861 25.67 43.40 -2.51
C ALA A 861 24.27 44.04 -2.40
N ALA A 862 23.72 44.26 -1.20
CA ALA A 862 23.98 45.37 -0.29
C ALA A 862 23.17 46.63 -0.63
N ASP A 863 22.55 47.17 0.43
CA ASP A 863 22.34 48.59 0.79
C ASP A 863 21.03 48.65 1.63
N ASP A 864 20.93 49.24 2.82
CA ASP A 864 21.89 49.98 3.63
C ASP A 864 21.33 50.29 5.05
N VAL A 865 22.25 50.52 6.00
CA VAL A 865 22.22 51.47 7.16
C VAL A 865 21.28 51.29 8.38
N VAL A 866 21.80 50.62 9.42
CA VAL A 866 22.42 51.14 10.69
C VAL A 866 21.70 52.18 11.62
N LEU A 867 21.64 51.81 12.92
CA LEU A 867 21.67 52.55 14.23
C LEU A 867 20.39 52.94 15.05
N SER A 868 20.27 52.24 16.20
CA SER A 868 20.16 52.70 17.62
C SER A 868 18.94 53.41 18.26
N PHE A 869 18.54 52.84 19.41
CA PHE A 869 18.01 53.36 20.70
C PHE A 869 16.73 54.23 20.89
N ARG A 870 15.88 53.70 21.80
CA ARG A 870 15.11 54.31 22.94
C ARG A 870 13.63 54.75 22.78
N SER A 871 12.82 54.16 23.69
CA SER A 871 11.68 54.66 24.53
C SER A 871 10.54 55.46 23.87
N SER A 872 9.26 55.35 24.23
CA SER A 872 8.57 54.79 25.40
C SER A 872 7.06 54.95 25.15
N ASN A 873 6.27 53.90 25.41
CA ASN A 873 5.17 53.82 26.38
C ASN A 873 4.45 52.49 26.24
#